data_AF-A0A433J6J8-F1
#
_entry.id   AF-A0A433J6J8-F1
#
_cell.length_a   1.000
_cell.length_b   1.000
_cell.length_c   1.000
_cell.angle_alpha   90.00
_cell.angle_beta   90.00
_cell.angle_gamma   90.00
#
_symmetry.space_group_name_H-M   'P 1'
#
loop_
_entity.id
_entity.type
_entity.pdbx_description
1 polymer ?
#
loop_
_entity_poly.entity_id
_entity_poly.type
_entity_poly.pdbx_seq_one_letter_code
_entity_poly.pdbx_strand_id
1 'polypeptide(L)'
;MLPQLAFTWQLSEIHGWGLVGVHTALYLVEQDRPPLLLEKPLMSSLRPENRARLQPLVASYEQTLALTEQNPGKTLKLRECDVMHALGNGFVPGPPSQHFQGRRNIGVIAYEDTRFDGAILERARRYDRIVVHSTYNRKLLEDQGFTNIGCALQGIDASELVVPPPSGRFGDRFVIFSGGKLEFRKGQDIVLAAFLRFHARHPDALLVTAWQNAWTEVGMGMAESTLVPHPPRVRDNRIDVRSWAFENGADESNFLDLGFLGRHQIAGVLAECHAAVFPNRCEGATNLVAMEAMACGVPVILSANTGHMDLVVGDVCLTLDDQRPVPDRNGSRVGWGESSVEELVERLETLYADRSAAKARGARAERFIRGERTWRAFAEAFVAVSGDPAAAAVSDSAPADRREGPAAPSPAMGGGAPQTMTIQDALALAHGHRDAGRLAEAETVYRQILAVRADLVPVRLGIAQTLLLQNRATAALAAYRSAIALQPDAAELHAGAGNAHQRTAGYRDAATAFRRAVTLRPDWLEGWKALGNLSALGGDAETAIEGLRRSTGQGPHQPVRLSDLHCALSSHDAMAGRRGPCAGPLNVIYRISDGGYPKPKIADKRTCLRNFLQTVGPLPGRMTVVADNCHDETVVMIEREAAEHFGRKDAIRIQRTSLGNGPSWIHARDLALEHDDAEPFYFIEDDYLHLPGAGATLLEGLERADYVSLYDHADKYKAPALAGNPVVSHGGEVTRLILTASSHWKFTTSTTMTFAVRVGTLRQDKPLFDRFTSSRHPDDFAVFINLITRGRTVLTTVPGRSTHGEPALLSPLVDWAAVAAAAAAAVADVGETVR
;
A
#
# COMPACT_ATOMS: atom_id res chain seq x y z
N MET A 1 -35.07 1.07 16.70
CA MET A 1 -35.63 2.42 16.46
C MET A 1 -35.60 2.71 14.97
N LEU A 2 -36.52 3.53 14.45
CA LEU A 2 -36.45 4.01 13.06
C LEU A 2 -35.22 4.93 12.89
N PRO A 3 -34.49 4.87 11.75
CA PRO A 3 -33.36 5.75 11.48
C PRO A 3 -33.82 7.22 11.48
N GLN A 4 -33.14 8.08 12.23
CA GLN A 4 -33.49 9.52 12.24
C GLN A 4 -32.74 10.32 11.17
N LEU A 5 -31.60 9.82 10.68
CA LEU A 5 -30.77 10.47 9.68
C LEU A 5 -30.51 9.54 8.50
N ALA A 6 -30.46 10.11 7.29
CA ALA A 6 -30.11 9.39 6.06
C ALA A 6 -29.02 10.13 5.27
N PHE A 7 -28.05 9.41 4.71
CA PHE A 7 -26.88 10.00 4.02
C PHE A 7 -26.92 9.76 2.51
N THR A 8 -26.64 10.79 1.73
CA THR A 8 -26.65 10.76 0.25
C THR A 8 -25.26 10.68 -0.39
N TRP A 9 -24.23 10.33 0.39
CA TRP A 9 -22.87 10.14 -0.10
C TRP A 9 -22.29 8.83 0.38
N GLN A 10 -21.30 8.33 -0.37
CA GLN A 10 -20.64 7.06 -0.10
C GLN A 10 -19.80 7.13 1.18
N LEU A 11 -19.95 6.13 2.05
CA LEU A 11 -19.02 5.89 3.16
C LEU A 11 -17.70 5.34 2.61
N SER A 12 -16.59 6.04 2.88
CA SER A 12 -15.24 5.64 2.45
C SER A 12 -14.16 6.29 3.31
N GLU A 13 -13.03 5.61 3.55
CA GLU A 13 -11.86 6.21 4.22
C GLU A 13 -10.82 6.77 3.21
N ILE A 14 -11.20 6.96 1.93
CA ILE A 14 -10.30 7.47 0.87
C ILE A 14 -10.24 9.00 0.84
N HIS A 15 -11.38 9.67 1.05
CA HIS A 15 -11.48 11.13 0.92
C HIS A 15 -12.32 11.74 2.06
N GLY A 16 -12.18 13.04 2.28
CA GLY A 16 -12.79 13.76 3.42
C GLY A 16 -14.30 13.57 3.56
N TRP A 17 -15.07 13.63 2.47
CA TRP A 17 -16.52 13.37 2.50
C TRP A 17 -16.89 11.97 3.01
N GLY A 18 -16.11 10.95 2.60
CA GLY A 18 -16.34 9.60 3.05
C GLY A 18 -16.07 9.47 4.55
N LEU A 19 -15.04 10.13 5.06
CA LEU A 19 -14.71 10.15 6.49
C LEU A 19 -15.80 10.82 7.32
N VAL A 20 -16.31 11.98 6.87
CA VAL A 20 -17.48 12.64 7.49
C VAL A 20 -18.63 11.64 7.65
N GLY A 21 -18.93 10.86 6.61
CA GLY A 21 -19.96 9.83 6.67
C GLY A 21 -19.61 8.68 7.62
N VAL A 22 -18.40 8.14 7.52
CA VAL A 22 -17.92 6.98 8.29
C VAL A 22 -17.99 7.28 9.79
N HIS A 23 -17.43 8.41 10.22
CA HIS A 23 -17.37 8.76 11.64
C HIS A 23 -18.74 9.13 12.21
N THR A 24 -19.58 9.80 11.42
CA THR A 24 -20.96 10.06 11.83
C THR A 24 -21.75 8.75 11.95
N ALA A 25 -21.59 7.82 10.99
CA ALA A 25 -22.27 6.52 11.05
C ALA A 25 -21.81 5.68 12.24
N LEU A 26 -20.51 5.64 12.52
CA LEU A 26 -19.94 4.92 13.67
C LEU A 26 -20.50 5.46 14.98
N TYR A 27 -20.54 6.79 15.14
CA TYR A 27 -21.11 7.45 16.30
C TYR A 27 -22.60 7.13 16.46
N LEU A 28 -23.39 7.24 15.39
CA LEU A 28 -24.82 6.94 15.40
C LEU A 28 -25.13 5.48 15.74
N VAL A 29 -24.31 4.54 15.23
CA VAL A 29 -24.39 3.11 15.59
C VAL A 29 -24.08 2.90 17.08
N GLU A 30 -23.09 3.60 17.65
CA GLU A 30 -22.80 3.54 19.09
C GLU A 30 -23.96 4.08 19.95
N GLN A 31 -24.76 5.00 19.42
CA GLN A 31 -25.94 5.54 20.09
C GLN A 31 -27.22 4.73 19.85
N ASP A 32 -27.12 3.51 19.29
CA ASP A 32 -28.25 2.65 18.89
C ASP A 32 -29.26 3.37 17.96
N ARG A 33 -28.75 4.28 17.13
CA ARG A 33 -29.52 5.11 16.18
C ARG A 33 -28.90 5.04 14.78
N PRO A 34 -28.73 3.84 14.18
CA PRO A 34 -28.03 3.68 12.91
C PRO A 34 -28.63 4.56 11.81
N PRO A 35 -27.81 5.20 10.96
CA PRO A 35 -28.31 5.99 9.84
C PRO A 35 -28.82 5.08 8.71
N LEU A 36 -29.69 5.63 7.86
CA LEU A 36 -30.05 5.03 6.59
C LEU A 36 -29.04 5.45 5.50
N LEU A 37 -28.46 4.48 4.80
CA LEU A 37 -27.53 4.77 3.71
C LEU A 37 -28.29 4.83 2.37
N LEU A 38 -28.16 5.94 1.65
CA LEU A 38 -28.80 6.16 0.35
C LEU A 38 -27.82 6.04 -0.83
N GLU A 39 -26.55 5.77 -0.52
CA GLU A 39 -25.47 5.53 -1.48
C GLU A 39 -24.66 4.31 -1.01
N LYS A 40 -24.08 3.56 -1.96
CA LYS A 40 -23.38 2.32 -1.67
C LYS A 40 -22.12 2.61 -0.86
N PRO A 41 -21.93 2.02 0.34
CA PRO A 41 -20.69 2.17 1.08
C PRO A 41 -19.53 1.43 0.37
N LEU A 42 -18.35 2.05 0.29
CA LEU A 42 -17.14 1.42 -0.25
C LEU A 42 -16.44 0.62 0.85
N MET A 43 -17.02 -0.53 1.19
CA MET A 43 -16.57 -1.36 2.33
C MET A 43 -15.09 -1.78 2.25
N SER A 44 -14.57 -1.97 1.03
CA SER A 44 -13.16 -2.31 0.80
C SER A 44 -12.19 -1.22 1.26
N SER A 45 -12.63 0.04 1.27
CA SER A 45 -11.82 1.16 1.74
C SER A 45 -11.78 1.29 3.27
N LEU A 46 -12.72 0.67 3.97
CA LEU A 46 -12.80 0.77 5.43
C LEU A 46 -11.82 -0.18 6.11
N ARG A 47 -11.17 0.31 7.19
CA ARG A 47 -10.43 -0.48 8.15
C ARG A 47 -11.29 -1.63 8.72
N PRO A 48 -10.69 -2.79 9.05
CA PRO A 48 -11.44 -3.98 9.46
C PRO A 48 -12.44 -3.73 10.61
N GLU A 49 -12.05 -2.95 11.61
CA GLU A 49 -12.87 -2.59 12.76
C GLU A 49 -14.11 -1.76 12.36
N ASN A 50 -13.92 -0.75 11.51
CA ASN A 50 -15.01 0.10 11.04
C ASN A 50 -15.91 -0.65 10.06
N ARG A 51 -15.32 -1.48 9.20
CA ARG A 51 -16.05 -2.38 8.30
C ARG A 51 -16.99 -3.29 9.07
N ALA A 52 -16.50 -3.96 10.11
CA ALA A 52 -17.32 -4.85 10.93
C ALA A 52 -18.50 -4.12 11.58
N ARG A 53 -18.27 -2.90 12.10
CA ARG A 53 -19.28 -2.09 12.78
C ARG A 53 -20.33 -1.51 11.84
N LEU A 54 -19.94 -1.18 10.60
CA LEU A 54 -20.83 -0.59 9.59
C LEU A 54 -21.46 -1.61 8.64
N GLN A 55 -21.00 -2.87 8.66
CA GLN A 55 -21.55 -3.97 7.85
C GLN A 55 -23.08 -4.13 7.96
N PRO A 56 -23.70 -4.00 9.16
CA PRO A 56 -25.15 -4.11 9.28
C PRO A 56 -25.93 -3.05 8.46
N LEU A 57 -25.31 -1.91 8.16
CA LEU A 57 -25.96 -0.85 7.38
C LEU A 57 -26.13 -1.22 5.90
N VAL A 58 -25.36 -2.18 5.38
CA VAL A 58 -25.40 -2.59 3.96
C VAL A 58 -26.78 -3.15 3.58
N ALA A 59 -27.41 -3.94 4.45
CA ALA A 59 -28.74 -4.49 4.19
C ALA A 59 -29.80 -3.38 4.05
N SER A 60 -29.68 -2.30 4.84
CA SER A 60 -30.59 -1.16 4.74
C SER A 60 -30.41 -0.37 3.44
N TYR A 61 -29.17 -0.29 2.93
CA TYR A 61 -28.88 0.28 1.62
C TYR A 61 -29.49 -0.57 0.50
N GLU A 62 -29.33 -1.89 0.53
CA GLU A 62 -29.89 -2.79 -0.50
C GLU A 62 -31.42 -2.67 -0.62
N GLN A 63 -32.11 -2.51 0.51
CA GLN A 63 -33.56 -2.23 0.53
C GLN A 63 -33.89 -0.89 -0.12
N THR A 64 -33.11 0.16 0.18
CA THR A 64 -33.29 1.49 -0.41
C THR A 64 -33.02 1.48 -1.92
N LEU A 65 -31.97 0.77 -2.35
CA LEU A 65 -31.61 0.59 -3.76
C LEU A 65 -32.77 -0.07 -4.53
N ALA A 66 -33.32 -1.16 -4.00
CA ALA A 66 -34.45 -1.86 -4.62
C ALA A 66 -35.68 -0.95 -4.79
N LEU A 67 -35.97 -0.08 -3.81
CA LEU A 67 -37.06 0.89 -3.90
C LEU A 67 -36.82 1.96 -4.98
N THR A 68 -35.59 2.43 -5.13
CA THR A 68 -35.19 3.39 -6.17
C THR A 68 -35.27 2.74 -7.56
N GLU A 69 -34.81 1.50 -7.71
CA GLU A 69 -34.89 0.73 -8.96
C GLU A 69 -36.34 0.46 -9.40
N GLN A 70 -37.25 0.23 -8.44
CA GLN A 70 -38.68 0.08 -8.71
C GLN A 70 -39.37 1.40 -9.11
N ASN A 71 -38.74 2.56 -8.89
CA ASN A 71 -39.32 3.88 -9.11
C ASN A 71 -38.38 4.81 -9.90
N PRO A 72 -37.96 4.42 -11.12
CA PRO A 72 -36.99 5.18 -11.89
C PRO A 72 -37.50 6.59 -12.19
N GLY A 73 -36.63 7.58 -12.02
CA GLY A 73 -36.93 9.00 -12.28
C GLY A 73 -37.86 9.68 -11.26
N LYS A 74 -38.30 8.97 -10.20
CA LYS A 74 -39.11 9.56 -9.13
C LYS A 74 -38.23 9.93 -7.93
N THR A 75 -38.63 10.98 -7.22
CA THR A 75 -38.06 11.33 -5.91
C THR A 75 -38.76 10.56 -4.80
N LEU A 76 -38.00 9.81 -4.00
CA LEU A 76 -38.50 9.06 -2.85
C LEU A 76 -38.61 9.97 -1.62
N LYS A 77 -39.78 9.97 -0.96
CA LYS A 77 -40.05 10.78 0.23
C LYS A 77 -39.90 9.96 1.51
N LEU A 78 -38.85 10.21 2.28
CA LEU A 78 -38.53 9.58 3.55
C LEU A 78 -39.15 10.40 4.69
N ARG A 79 -40.43 10.13 5.01
CA ARG A 79 -41.22 10.95 5.96
C ARG A 79 -40.74 10.89 7.41
N GLU A 80 -39.96 9.88 7.75
CA GLU A 80 -39.50 9.61 9.13
C GLU A 80 -38.01 9.93 9.34
N CYS A 81 -37.29 10.28 8.28
CA CYS A 81 -35.85 10.56 8.33
C CYS A 81 -35.57 12.00 7.91
N ASP A 82 -34.61 12.66 8.55
CA ASP A 82 -33.99 13.85 7.99
C ASP A 82 -32.88 13.41 7.03
N VAL A 83 -32.88 13.96 5.81
CA VAL A 83 -31.93 13.56 4.76
C VAL A 83 -30.81 14.59 4.69
N MET A 84 -29.58 14.08 4.80
CA MET A 84 -28.36 14.86 4.66
C MET A 84 -27.88 14.80 3.20
N HIS A 85 -27.83 15.96 2.57
CA HIS A 85 -27.50 16.15 1.16
C HIS A 85 -26.06 16.63 1.02
N ALA A 86 -25.19 15.84 0.38
CA ALA A 86 -23.85 16.30 0.03
C ALA A 86 -23.94 17.30 -1.13
N LEU A 87 -23.48 18.53 -0.89
CA LEU A 87 -23.53 19.61 -1.87
C LEU A 87 -22.13 19.97 -2.35
N GLY A 88 -22.01 20.28 -3.64
CA GLY A 88 -20.83 20.93 -4.21
C GLY A 88 -20.96 22.46 -4.25
N ASN A 89 -19.95 23.11 -4.81
CA ASN A 89 -19.94 24.56 -5.07
C ASN A 89 -21.25 25.03 -5.73
N GLY A 90 -21.75 26.19 -5.32
CA GLY A 90 -23.05 26.71 -5.77
C GLY A 90 -24.26 25.94 -5.27
N PHE A 91 -24.12 25.16 -4.17
CA PHE A 91 -25.19 24.36 -3.54
C PHE A 91 -25.82 23.33 -4.49
N VAL A 92 -25.02 22.80 -5.42
CA VAL A 92 -25.46 21.79 -6.37
C VAL A 92 -25.49 20.42 -5.66
N PRO A 93 -26.64 19.75 -5.59
CA PRO A 93 -26.74 18.42 -4.97
C PRO A 93 -26.02 17.37 -5.81
N GLY A 94 -25.30 16.46 -5.14
CA GLY A 94 -24.74 15.28 -5.78
C GLY A 94 -25.83 14.39 -6.42
N PRO A 95 -25.47 13.48 -7.34
CA PRO A 95 -26.46 12.65 -8.03
C PRO A 95 -27.43 11.91 -7.08
N PRO A 96 -26.98 11.27 -5.97
CA PRO A 96 -27.91 10.58 -5.07
C PRO A 96 -28.87 11.53 -4.39
N SER A 97 -28.42 12.74 -4.00
CA SER A 97 -29.22 13.76 -3.32
C SER A 97 -30.47 14.19 -4.12
N GLN A 98 -30.46 14.06 -5.45
CA GLN A 98 -31.59 14.44 -6.31
C GLN A 98 -32.78 13.46 -6.22
N HIS A 99 -32.53 12.24 -5.74
CA HIS A 99 -33.53 11.17 -5.71
C HIS A 99 -34.29 11.07 -4.39
N PHE A 100 -33.89 11.81 -3.35
CA PHE A 100 -34.46 11.67 -2.02
C PHE A 100 -34.92 12.99 -1.44
N GLN A 101 -36.03 12.95 -0.69
CA GLN A 101 -36.51 14.08 0.10
C GLN A 101 -36.85 13.58 1.51
N GLY A 102 -36.26 14.20 2.53
CA GLY A 102 -36.52 13.86 3.93
C GLY A 102 -37.70 14.62 4.54
N ARG A 103 -38.00 14.30 5.79
CA ARG A 103 -38.83 15.13 6.70
C ARG A 103 -38.25 16.55 6.80
N ARG A 104 -36.94 16.63 6.97
CA ARG A 104 -36.11 17.82 6.74
C ARG A 104 -35.00 17.47 5.76
N ASN A 105 -34.57 18.43 4.96
CA ASN A 105 -33.47 18.33 4.02
C ASN A 105 -32.34 19.22 4.52
N ILE A 106 -31.25 18.58 4.96
CA ILE A 106 -30.09 19.23 5.54
C ILE A 106 -29.00 19.26 4.47
N GLY A 107 -28.64 20.44 3.99
CA GLY A 107 -27.52 20.61 3.07
C GLY A 107 -26.20 20.51 3.85
N VAL A 108 -25.28 19.66 3.42
CA VAL A 108 -23.93 19.56 3.99
C VAL A 108 -22.95 20.03 2.92
N ILE A 109 -22.08 20.99 3.25
CA ILE A 109 -21.19 21.59 2.25
C ILE A 109 -19.88 22.10 2.86
N ALA A 110 -18.79 21.94 2.10
CA ALA A 110 -17.59 22.75 2.21
C ALA A 110 -17.33 23.32 0.82
N TYR A 111 -17.30 24.64 0.69
CA TYR A 111 -17.23 25.32 -0.61
C TYR A 111 -16.14 26.38 -0.62
N GLU A 112 -15.55 26.55 -1.80
CA GLU A 112 -14.47 27.50 -2.04
C GLU A 112 -14.85 28.56 -3.07
N ASP A 113 -15.87 28.28 -3.90
CA ASP A 113 -16.48 29.24 -4.80
C ASP A 113 -17.43 30.15 -4.02
N THR A 114 -17.07 31.43 -3.92
CA THR A 114 -17.78 32.42 -3.11
C THR A 114 -18.85 33.20 -3.88
N ARG A 115 -19.27 32.75 -5.06
CA ARG A 115 -20.35 33.41 -5.81
C ARG A 115 -21.70 33.13 -5.17
N PHE A 116 -22.50 34.19 -5.00
CA PHE A 116 -23.88 34.12 -4.51
C PHE A 116 -24.82 34.89 -5.45
N ASP A 117 -25.01 34.37 -6.66
CA ASP A 117 -26.07 34.88 -7.54
C ASP A 117 -27.47 34.44 -7.07
N GLY A 118 -28.51 35.01 -7.68
CA GLY A 118 -29.90 34.70 -7.31
C GLY A 118 -30.23 33.22 -7.39
N ALA A 119 -29.72 32.49 -8.38
CA ALA A 119 -29.98 31.06 -8.56
C ALA A 119 -29.25 30.21 -7.51
N ILE A 120 -28.03 30.58 -7.13
CA ILE A 120 -27.26 29.95 -6.05
C ILE A 120 -28.01 30.13 -4.71
N LEU A 121 -28.43 31.35 -4.40
CA LEU A 121 -29.17 31.66 -3.18
C LEU A 121 -30.52 30.93 -3.13
N GLU A 122 -31.24 30.85 -4.26
CA GLU A 122 -32.46 30.06 -4.37
C GLU A 122 -32.23 28.58 -4.11
N ARG A 123 -31.14 27.99 -4.61
CA ARG A 123 -30.79 26.58 -4.33
C ARG A 123 -30.47 26.37 -2.85
N ALA A 124 -29.66 27.25 -2.26
CA ALA A 124 -29.30 27.17 -0.85
C ALA A 124 -30.54 27.26 0.07
N ARG A 125 -31.51 28.13 -0.24
CA ARG A 125 -32.76 28.29 0.53
C ARG A 125 -33.72 27.09 0.48
N ARG A 126 -33.46 26.08 -0.36
CA ARG A 126 -34.29 24.85 -0.42
C ARG A 126 -34.05 23.91 0.75
N TYR A 127 -32.96 24.11 1.50
CA TYR A 127 -32.60 23.26 2.62
C TYR A 127 -33.10 23.87 3.93
N ASP A 128 -33.73 23.04 4.76
CA ASP A 128 -34.24 23.42 6.09
C ASP A 128 -33.10 23.86 7.01
N ARG A 129 -31.88 23.34 6.76
CA ARG A 129 -30.66 23.66 7.47
C ARG A 129 -29.45 23.44 6.58
N ILE A 130 -28.40 24.24 6.76
CA ILE A 130 -27.11 24.04 6.09
C ILE A 130 -26.04 23.78 7.16
N VAL A 131 -25.25 22.72 7.01
CA VAL A 131 -24.11 22.40 7.88
C VAL A 131 -22.82 22.57 7.11
N VAL A 132 -21.91 23.38 7.66
CA VAL A 132 -20.61 23.67 7.07
C VAL A 132 -19.46 23.14 7.94
N HIS A 133 -18.27 23.06 7.36
CA HIS A 133 -17.07 22.48 8.00
C HIS A 133 -15.98 23.49 8.35
N SER A 134 -16.30 24.78 8.28
CA SER A 134 -15.43 25.88 8.74
C SER A 134 -16.25 27.05 9.26
N THR A 135 -15.66 27.84 10.15
CA THR A 135 -16.26 29.13 10.56
C THR A 135 -16.26 30.14 9.41
N TYR A 136 -15.31 30.03 8.48
CA TYR A 136 -15.26 30.82 7.26
C TYR A 136 -16.50 30.64 6.37
N ASN A 137 -16.84 29.41 6.00
CA ASN A 137 -18.05 29.15 5.21
C ASN A 137 -19.33 29.55 5.97
N ARG A 138 -19.35 29.40 7.31
CA ARG A 138 -20.48 29.86 8.12
C ARG A 138 -20.67 31.36 7.97
N LYS A 139 -19.61 32.13 8.17
CA LYS A 139 -19.63 33.60 8.06
C LYS A 139 -20.08 34.07 6.68
N LEU A 140 -19.60 33.43 5.61
CA LEU A 140 -20.02 33.76 4.25
C LEU A 140 -21.54 33.58 4.04
N LEU A 141 -22.14 32.53 4.62
CA LEU A 141 -23.60 32.32 4.56
C LEU A 141 -24.37 33.31 5.44
N GLU A 142 -23.86 33.62 6.63
CA GLU A 142 -24.45 34.63 7.54
C GLU A 142 -24.50 36.01 6.86
N ASP A 143 -23.44 36.38 6.11
CA ASP A 143 -23.39 37.62 5.33
C ASP A 143 -24.42 37.68 4.20
N GLN A 144 -24.94 36.53 3.75
CA GLN A 144 -26.05 36.43 2.80
C GLN A 144 -27.43 36.35 3.50
N GLY A 145 -27.47 36.49 4.82
CA GLY A 145 -28.70 36.52 5.63
C GLY A 145 -29.25 35.15 6.04
N PHE A 146 -28.48 34.07 5.93
CA PHE A 146 -28.89 32.76 6.45
C PHE A 146 -28.73 32.69 7.98
N THR A 147 -29.73 32.15 8.67
CA THR A 147 -29.74 32.00 10.14
C THR A 147 -29.77 30.54 10.60
N ASN A 148 -30.09 29.61 9.70
CA ASN A 148 -30.21 28.17 9.93
C ASN A 148 -28.93 27.41 9.56
N ILE A 149 -27.79 27.84 10.13
CA ILE A 149 -26.47 27.28 9.80
C ILE A 149 -25.90 26.51 11.00
N GLY A 150 -25.52 25.25 10.78
CA GLY A 150 -24.68 24.47 11.69
C GLY A 150 -23.20 24.51 11.26
N CYS A 151 -22.29 24.39 12.21
CA CYS A 151 -20.86 24.28 11.91
C CYS A 151 -20.28 23.10 12.70
N ALA A 152 -19.57 22.20 12.02
CA ALA A 152 -18.89 21.07 12.65
C ALA A 152 -17.52 20.87 12.01
N LEU A 153 -16.48 21.08 12.81
CA LEU A 153 -15.09 21.01 12.38
C LEU A 153 -14.59 19.57 12.37
N GLN A 154 -13.94 19.18 11.28
CA GLN A 154 -13.38 17.83 11.12
C GLN A 154 -12.24 17.56 12.13
N GLY A 155 -11.88 16.30 12.29
CA GLY A 155 -10.85 15.89 13.23
C GLY A 155 -10.03 14.68 12.79
N ILE A 156 -9.17 14.20 13.68
CA ILE A 156 -8.32 13.01 13.52
C ILE A 156 -8.36 12.22 14.83
N ASP A 157 -8.73 10.94 14.76
CA ASP A 157 -8.71 10.06 15.93
C ASP A 157 -7.35 9.38 16.11
N ALA A 158 -7.01 9.09 17.36
CA ALA A 158 -5.73 8.47 17.68
C ALA A 158 -5.52 7.09 17.03
N SER A 159 -6.61 6.36 16.78
CA SER A 159 -6.61 5.03 16.15
C SER A 159 -6.40 5.07 14.63
N GLU A 160 -6.47 6.24 13.99
CA GLU A 160 -6.34 6.37 12.53
C GLU A 160 -4.92 6.57 12.04
N LEU A 161 -4.14 7.30 12.82
CA LEU A 161 -2.76 7.64 12.49
C LEU A 161 -1.87 7.14 13.62
N VAL A 162 -1.46 5.89 13.49
CA VAL A 162 -0.40 5.31 14.31
C VAL A 162 0.93 5.71 13.69
N VAL A 163 1.68 6.54 14.40
CA VAL A 163 3.00 7.02 13.95
C VAL A 163 4.03 5.92 14.24
N PRO A 164 4.63 5.30 13.21
CA PRO A 164 5.69 4.32 13.44
C PRO A 164 6.98 5.03 13.87
N PRO A 165 7.96 4.31 14.45
CA PRO A 165 9.31 4.83 14.63
C PRO A 165 9.90 5.28 13.28
N PRO A 166 10.69 6.38 13.24
CA PRO A 166 11.40 6.81 12.03
C PRO A 166 12.23 5.69 11.43
N SER A 167 12.12 5.46 10.12
CA SER A 167 12.88 4.39 9.44
C SER A 167 14.27 4.82 8.96
N GLY A 168 14.58 6.12 9.01
CA GLY A 168 15.86 6.67 8.55
C GLY A 168 15.99 6.74 7.03
N ARG A 169 14.87 6.67 6.30
CA ARG A 169 14.86 6.56 4.82
C ARG A 169 15.38 7.80 4.11
N PHE A 170 15.37 8.94 4.79
CA PHE A 170 15.83 10.21 4.25
C PHE A 170 17.21 10.65 4.78
N GLY A 171 17.90 9.81 5.56
CA GLY A 171 19.19 10.12 6.16
C GLY A 171 19.13 11.35 7.07
N ASP A 172 20.20 12.16 7.06
CA ASP A 172 20.33 13.35 7.91
C ASP A 172 19.68 14.62 7.31
N ARG A 173 18.83 14.47 6.29
CA ARG A 173 18.24 15.59 5.55
C ARG A 173 17.15 16.32 6.33
N PHE A 174 17.04 17.63 6.10
CA PHE A 174 15.86 18.39 6.55
C PHE A 174 14.67 18.18 5.62
N VAL A 175 13.82 17.24 5.98
CA VAL A 175 12.65 16.84 5.20
C VAL A 175 11.47 17.78 5.44
N ILE A 176 10.97 18.42 4.38
CA ILE A 176 9.78 19.25 4.35
C ILE A 176 8.68 18.50 3.61
N PHE A 177 7.52 18.34 4.25
CA PHE A 177 6.36 17.71 3.64
C PHE A 177 5.37 18.74 3.10
N SER A 178 4.79 18.45 1.93
CA SER A 178 3.60 19.14 1.47
C SER A 178 2.63 18.15 0.82
N GLY A 179 1.38 18.16 1.26
CA GLY A 179 0.36 17.26 0.74
C GLY A 179 -0.91 17.99 0.35
N GLY A 180 -1.80 17.27 -0.34
CA GLY A 180 -3.03 17.80 -0.90
C GLY A 180 -2.94 17.93 -2.42
N LYS A 181 -4.08 17.82 -3.09
CA LYS A 181 -4.20 17.82 -4.55
C LYS A 181 -3.51 19.03 -5.18
N LEU A 182 -2.73 18.83 -6.24
CA LEU A 182 -2.13 19.91 -7.01
C LEU A 182 -3.24 20.78 -7.63
N GLU A 183 -3.44 21.98 -7.09
CA GLU A 183 -4.52 22.90 -7.46
C GLU A 183 -4.11 24.34 -7.15
N PHE A 184 -4.50 25.32 -7.97
CA PHE A 184 -4.12 26.72 -7.77
C PHE A 184 -4.52 27.25 -6.39
N ARG A 185 -5.70 26.85 -5.93
CA ARG A 185 -6.22 27.15 -4.60
C ARG A 185 -5.32 26.65 -3.46
N LYS A 186 -4.64 25.52 -3.63
CA LYS A 186 -3.85 24.87 -2.57
C LYS A 186 -2.43 25.44 -2.44
N GLY A 187 -1.97 26.26 -3.40
CA GLY A 187 -0.72 26.99 -3.27
C GLY A 187 0.55 26.16 -3.42
N GLN A 188 0.53 25.00 -4.12
CA GLN A 188 1.75 24.20 -4.31
C GLN A 188 2.82 24.92 -5.13
N ASP A 189 2.44 25.88 -5.98
CA ASP A 189 3.36 26.80 -6.64
C ASP A 189 4.13 27.68 -5.64
N ILE A 190 3.44 28.17 -4.60
CA ILE A 190 4.07 28.90 -3.48
C ILE A 190 5.03 27.99 -2.73
N VAL A 191 4.65 26.73 -2.47
CA VAL A 191 5.52 25.73 -1.83
C VAL A 191 6.79 25.50 -2.63
N LEU A 192 6.66 25.23 -3.94
CA LEU A 192 7.81 24.96 -4.80
C LEU A 192 8.73 26.18 -4.89
N ALA A 193 8.17 27.38 -5.11
CA ALA A 193 8.95 28.62 -5.17
C ALA A 193 9.69 28.92 -3.86
N ALA A 194 9.03 28.75 -2.71
CA ALA A 194 9.66 28.95 -1.40
C ALA A 194 10.74 27.90 -1.13
N PHE A 195 10.45 26.63 -1.44
CA PHE A 195 11.40 25.53 -1.25
C PHE A 195 12.68 25.75 -2.04
N LEU A 196 12.60 26.13 -3.33
CA LEU A 196 13.81 26.34 -4.14
C LEU A 196 14.69 27.46 -3.58
N ARG A 197 14.10 28.55 -3.09
CA ARG A 197 14.83 29.64 -2.42
C ARG A 197 15.44 29.23 -1.08
N PHE A 198 14.75 28.36 -0.36
CA PHE A 198 15.21 27.80 0.91
C PHE A 198 16.37 26.81 0.68
N HIS A 199 16.21 25.87 -0.25
CA HIS A 199 17.19 24.85 -0.61
C HIS A 199 18.49 25.46 -1.17
N ALA A 200 18.41 26.59 -1.89
CA ALA A 200 19.59 27.33 -2.32
C ALA A 200 20.53 27.76 -1.16
N ARG A 201 19.99 27.89 0.06
CA ARG A 201 20.75 28.19 1.28
C ARG A 201 20.99 26.96 2.16
N HIS A 202 20.16 25.92 2.01
CA HIS A 202 20.20 24.68 2.78
C HIS A 202 20.16 23.44 1.85
N PRO A 203 21.29 23.05 1.23
CA PRO A 203 21.34 21.94 0.27
C PRO A 203 20.98 20.57 0.86
N ASP A 204 20.95 20.44 2.19
CA ASP A 204 20.48 19.25 2.91
C ASP A 204 18.95 19.12 2.96
N ALA A 205 18.21 20.14 2.52
CA ALA A 205 16.75 20.14 2.53
C ALA A 205 16.16 19.27 1.40
N LEU A 206 15.10 18.52 1.72
CA LEU A 206 14.35 17.69 0.78
C LEU A 206 12.86 18.05 0.83
N LEU A 207 12.27 18.35 -0.32
CA LEU A 207 10.82 18.50 -0.45
C LEU A 207 10.19 17.15 -0.81
N VAL A 208 9.34 16.64 0.08
CA VAL A 208 8.57 15.42 -0.12
C VAL A 208 7.10 15.77 -0.31
N THR A 209 6.52 15.35 -1.43
CA THR A 209 5.16 15.74 -1.83
C THR A 209 4.21 14.56 -1.98
N ALA A 210 2.94 14.82 -1.76
CA ALA A 210 1.83 13.93 -2.13
C ALA A 210 0.75 14.75 -2.82
N TRP A 211 1.04 15.15 -4.07
CA TRP A 211 0.25 16.15 -4.80
C TRP A 211 -0.66 15.57 -5.88
N GLN A 212 -0.75 14.25 -6.01
CA GLN A 212 -1.60 13.63 -7.02
C GLN A 212 -3.08 14.00 -6.85
N ASN A 213 -3.76 14.10 -8.00
CA ASN A 213 -5.16 14.49 -8.08
C ASN A 213 -5.95 13.47 -8.92
N ALA A 214 -7.04 12.94 -8.36
CA ALA A 214 -7.95 12.06 -9.09
C ALA A 214 -8.76 12.81 -10.17
N TRP A 215 -8.83 14.14 -10.08
CA TRP A 215 -9.47 15.04 -11.03
C TRP A 215 -8.41 15.90 -11.72
N THR A 216 -7.74 15.33 -12.73
CA THR A 216 -6.60 15.93 -13.45
C THR A 216 -6.91 17.32 -14.01
N GLU A 217 -8.14 17.55 -14.48
CA GLU A 217 -8.65 18.83 -14.98
C GLU A 217 -8.49 19.99 -13.98
N VAL A 218 -8.69 19.73 -12.68
CA VAL A 218 -8.61 20.77 -11.63
C VAL A 218 -7.17 21.24 -11.43
N GLY A 219 -6.19 20.35 -11.66
CA GLY A 219 -4.77 20.70 -11.62
C GLY A 219 -4.33 21.66 -12.71
N MET A 220 -5.09 21.77 -13.81
CA MET A 220 -4.78 22.68 -14.91
C MET A 220 -4.98 24.15 -14.54
N GLY A 221 -5.76 24.45 -13.50
CA GLY A 221 -5.86 25.80 -12.95
C GLY A 221 -4.52 26.37 -12.49
N MET A 222 -3.50 25.52 -12.30
CA MET A 222 -2.14 25.95 -12.01
C MET A 222 -1.49 26.79 -13.11
N ALA A 223 -2.04 26.78 -14.34
CA ALA A 223 -1.63 27.70 -15.40
C ALA A 223 -1.88 29.19 -15.07
N GLU A 224 -2.66 29.48 -14.03
CA GLU A 224 -2.83 30.85 -13.51
C GLU A 224 -1.67 31.33 -12.64
N SER A 225 -0.79 30.43 -12.21
CA SER A 225 0.34 30.80 -11.35
C SER A 225 1.31 31.73 -12.07
N THR A 226 1.74 32.77 -11.36
CA THR A 226 2.82 33.68 -11.78
C THR A 226 4.16 33.31 -11.14
N LEU A 227 4.17 32.33 -10.22
CA LEU A 227 5.34 31.93 -9.44
C LEU A 227 6.13 30.80 -10.11
N VAL A 228 5.47 29.99 -10.93
CA VAL A 228 6.06 28.88 -11.67
C VAL A 228 5.79 29.06 -13.17
N PRO A 229 6.82 29.15 -14.03
CA PRO A 229 6.65 29.46 -15.45
C PRO A 229 5.96 28.34 -16.26
N HIS A 230 6.06 27.09 -15.81
CA HIS A 230 5.55 25.94 -16.55
C HIS A 230 4.38 25.29 -15.82
N PRO A 231 3.17 25.18 -16.43
CA PRO A 231 2.05 24.47 -15.83
C PRO A 231 2.26 22.95 -15.87
N PRO A 232 1.59 22.19 -14.98
CA PRO A 232 1.66 20.74 -14.96
C PRO A 232 1.00 20.14 -16.21
N ARG A 233 1.43 18.92 -16.58
CA ARG A 233 0.87 18.16 -17.71
C ARG A 233 0.22 16.89 -17.23
N VAL A 234 -0.74 16.40 -18.00
CA VAL A 234 -1.39 15.11 -17.76
C VAL A 234 -0.79 14.05 -18.68
N ARG A 235 -0.35 12.93 -18.11
CA ARG A 235 0.11 11.73 -18.82
C ARG A 235 -0.56 10.51 -18.19
N ASP A 236 -1.09 9.61 -19.02
CA ASP A 236 -1.78 8.39 -18.57
C ASP A 236 -2.88 8.64 -17.51
N ASN A 237 -3.68 9.69 -17.75
CA ASN A 237 -4.75 10.14 -16.85
C ASN A 237 -4.27 10.52 -15.43
N ARG A 238 -3.01 10.95 -15.28
CA ARG A 238 -2.41 11.42 -14.03
C ARG A 238 -1.62 12.70 -14.26
N ILE A 239 -1.49 13.51 -13.22
CA ILE A 239 -0.65 14.70 -13.27
C ILE A 239 0.82 14.27 -13.15
N ASP A 240 1.67 14.69 -14.09
CA ASP A 240 3.12 14.45 -14.04
C ASP A 240 3.79 15.48 -13.12
N VAL A 241 3.60 15.29 -11.82
CA VAL A 241 4.07 16.19 -10.76
C VAL A 241 5.59 16.33 -10.78
N ARG A 242 6.31 15.22 -11.00
CA ARG A 242 7.77 15.21 -11.00
C ARG A 242 8.33 16.03 -12.16
N SER A 243 7.86 15.78 -13.38
CA SER A 243 8.31 16.57 -14.54
C SER A 243 7.95 18.04 -14.36
N TRP A 244 6.77 18.35 -13.81
CA TRP A 244 6.38 19.73 -13.51
C TRP A 244 7.32 20.40 -12.50
N ALA A 245 7.66 19.74 -11.39
CA ALA A 245 8.60 20.29 -10.42
C ALA A 245 9.99 20.51 -11.03
N PHE A 246 10.46 19.59 -11.88
CA PHE A 246 11.76 19.66 -12.52
C PHE A 246 11.84 20.76 -13.59
N GLU A 247 10.79 20.90 -14.42
CA GLU A 247 10.67 22.00 -15.38
C GLU A 247 10.69 23.37 -14.68
N ASN A 248 10.28 23.44 -13.41
CA ASN A 248 10.27 24.67 -12.60
C ASN A 248 11.46 24.79 -11.63
N GLY A 249 12.51 23.96 -11.78
CA GLY A 249 13.82 24.15 -11.14
C GLY A 249 14.18 23.20 -10.00
N ALA A 250 13.32 22.23 -9.66
CA ALA A 250 13.69 21.14 -8.75
C ALA A 250 14.47 20.03 -9.49
N ASP A 251 15.06 19.08 -8.74
CA ASP A 251 15.71 17.91 -9.32
C ASP A 251 15.65 16.69 -8.38
N GLU A 252 16.23 15.57 -8.81
CA GLU A 252 16.21 14.30 -8.06
C GLU A 252 16.93 14.37 -6.71
N SER A 253 17.84 15.33 -6.53
CA SER A 253 18.55 15.50 -5.28
C SER A 253 17.70 16.20 -4.22
N ASN A 254 16.71 17.01 -4.59
CA ASN A 254 15.99 17.88 -3.64
C ASN A 254 14.47 17.70 -3.65
N PHE A 255 13.91 16.89 -4.55
CA PHE A 255 12.47 16.71 -4.68
C PHE A 255 12.05 15.24 -4.83
N LEU A 256 11.01 14.84 -4.11
CA LEU A 256 10.40 13.51 -4.16
C LEU A 256 8.88 13.60 -4.13
N ASP A 257 8.19 13.19 -5.20
CA ASP A 257 6.74 12.99 -5.18
C ASP A 257 6.39 11.54 -4.89
N LEU A 258 5.50 11.33 -3.92
CA LEU A 258 5.06 10.03 -3.45
C LEU A 258 3.81 9.51 -4.17
N GLY A 259 3.22 10.32 -5.06
CA GLY A 259 2.02 9.94 -5.79
C GLY A 259 0.76 9.88 -4.91
N PHE A 260 -0.05 8.84 -5.13
CA PHE A 260 -1.22 8.58 -4.28
C PHE A 260 -0.78 7.85 -3.02
N LEU A 261 -1.04 8.45 -1.87
CA LEU A 261 -0.83 7.83 -0.56
C LEU A 261 -2.16 7.54 0.11
N GLY A 262 -2.30 6.32 0.64
CA GLY A 262 -3.33 6.02 1.61
C GLY A 262 -3.00 6.59 2.99
N ARG A 263 -4.03 6.85 3.82
CA ARG A 263 -3.87 7.35 5.20
C ARG A 263 -2.94 6.50 6.07
N HIS A 264 -2.91 5.19 5.87
CA HIS A 264 -2.00 4.30 6.61
C HIS A 264 -0.52 4.46 6.22
N GLN A 265 -0.25 5.00 5.02
CA GLN A 265 1.11 5.20 4.51
C GLN A 265 1.66 6.58 4.91
N ILE A 266 0.79 7.59 5.02
CA ILE A 266 1.22 8.97 5.28
C ILE A 266 1.88 9.12 6.66
N ALA A 267 1.44 8.38 7.69
CA ALA A 267 2.00 8.45 9.03
C ALA A 267 3.49 8.10 9.06
N GLY A 268 3.91 7.08 8.29
CA GLY A 268 5.31 6.69 8.20
C GLY A 268 6.19 7.70 7.45
N VAL A 269 5.62 8.45 6.52
CA VAL A 269 6.31 9.56 5.85
C VAL A 269 6.45 10.73 6.82
N LEU A 270 5.34 11.15 7.44
CA LEU A 270 5.29 12.26 8.37
C LEU A 270 6.17 12.05 9.61
N ALA A 271 6.34 10.80 10.07
CA ALA A 271 7.23 10.46 11.18
C ALA A 271 8.69 10.88 10.96
N GLU A 272 9.11 11.06 9.69
CA GLU A 272 10.47 11.44 9.32
C GLU A 272 10.55 12.90 8.83
N CYS A 273 9.43 13.61 8.84
CA CYS A 273 9.35 15.00 8.39
C CYS A 273 9.64 15.97 9.54
N HIS A 274 10.34 17.04 9.20
CA HIS A 274 10.76 18.06 10.16
C HIS A 274 9.91 19.34 10.05
N ALA A 275 9.21 19.51 8.93
CA ALA A 275 8.23 20.57 8.72
C ALA A 275 7.13 20.06 7.78
N ALA A 276 5.92 20.60 7.90
CA ALA A 276 4.86 20.45 6.90
C ALA A 276 4.27 21.82 6.53
N VAL A 277 4.02 22.06 5.24
CA VAL A 277 3.65 23.39 4.73
C VAL A 277 2.38 23.37 3.90
N PHE A 278 1.47 24.32 4.18
CA PHE A 278 0.17 24.45 3.52
C PHE A 278 -0.20 25.94 3.30
N PRO A 279 0.37 26.61 2.28
CA PRO A 279 0.16 28.04 2.00
C PRO A 279 -1.11 28.29 1.18
N ASN A 280 -2.21 27.63 1.55
CA ASN A 280 -3.39 27.55 0.71
C ASN A 280 -4.00 28.94 0.50
N ARG A 281 -4.37 29.25 -0.76
CA ARG A 281 -5.09 30.47 -1.12
C ARG A 281 -6.51 30.52 -0.55
N CYS A 282 -7.11 29.36 -0.39
CA CYS A 282 -8.40 29.17 0.27
C CYS A 282 -8.55 27.72 0.72
N GLU A 283 -9.17 27.49 1.87
CA GLU A 283 -9.66 26.20 2.33
C GLU A 283 -11.11 26.32 2.79
N GLY A 284 -12.02 25.54 2.17
CA GLY A 284 -13.44 25.52 2.56
C GLY A 284 -13.71 24.83 3.90
N ALA A 285 -12.78 23.99 4.37
CA ALA A 285 -12.81 23.29 5.65
C ALA A 285 -11.48 23.50 6.40
N THR A 286 -11.13 22.62 7.34
CA THR A 286 -9.94 22.79 8.20
C THR A 286 -8.61 22.30 7.61
N ASN A 287 -8.60 21.61 6.46
CA ASN A 287 -7.44 20.93 5.85
C ASN A 287 -7.00 19.64 6.58
N LEU A 288 -7.56 18.50 6.15
CA LEU A 288 -7.26 17.17 6.73
C LEU A 288 -5.78 16.82 6.72
N VAL A 289 -5.03 17.14 5.66
CA VAL A 289 -3.62 16.75 5.55
C VAL A 289 -2.75 17.55 6.53
N ALA A 290 -3.11 18.80 6.80
CA ALA A 290 -2.48 19.58 7.86
C ALA A 290 -2.74 19.00 9.24
N MET A 291 -3.99 18.59 9.53
CA MET A 291 -4.32 17.93 10.78
C MET A 291 -3.62 16.58 10.93
N GLU A 292 -3.42 15.82 9.84
CA GLU A 292 -2.62 14.58 9.84
C GLU A 292 -1.15 14.87 10.21
N ALA A 293 -0.53 15.91 9.65
CA ALA A 293 0.82 16.33 10.00
C ALA A 293 0.93 16.75 11.48
N MET A 294 -0.01 17.58 11.95
CA MET A 294 -0.10 17.99 13.35
C MET A 294 -0.29 16.80 14.29
N ALA A 295 -1.18 15.85 13.95
CA ALA A 295 -1.40 14.62 14.72
C ALA A 295 -0.15 13.73 14.75
N CYS A 296 0.71 13.78 13.74
CA CYS A 296 1.99 13.09 13.74
C CYS A 296 3.10 13.84 14.50
N GLY A 297 2.78 14.98 15.12
CA GLY A 297 3.74 15.80 15.85
C GLY A 297 4.70 16.57 14.93
N VAL A 298 4.38 16.70 13.64
CA VAL A 298 5.19 17.46 12.69
C VAL A 298 4.89 18.95 12.88
N PRO A 299 5.91 19.82 12.96
CA PRO A 299 5.70 21.28 13.01
C PRO A 299 5.06 21.77 11.71
N VAL A 300 3.95 22.51 11.80
CA VAL A 300 3.18 22.91 10.62
C VAL A 300 3.23 24.43 10.39
N ILE A 301 3.34 24.83 9.12
CA ILE A 301 3.17 26.20 8.63
C ILE A 301 1.84 26.26 7.84
N LEU A 302 0.92 27.15 8.24
CA LEU A 302 -0.42 27.32 7.66
C LEU A 302 -0.65 28.73 7.15
N SER A 303 -1.47 28.90 6.12
CA SER A 303 -1.96 30.23 5.76
C SER A 303 -2.90 30.77 6.85
N ALA A 304 -2.77 32.06 7.17
CA ALA A 304 -3.67 32.75 8.11
C ALA A 304 -4.95 33.22 7.40
N ASN A 305 -5.64 32.33 6.69
CA ASN A 305 -6.86 32.66 5.98
C ASN A 305 -7.91 31.54 6.04
N THR A 306 -9.15 31.90 5.68
CA THR A 306 -10.25 30.96 5.41
C THR A 306 -10.39 29.86 6.49
N GLY A 307 -10.65 28.61 6.10
CA GLY A 307 -10.84 27.51 7.04
C GLY A 307 -9.57 27.04 7.78
N HIS A 308 -8.37 27.49 7.39
CA HIS A 308 -7.16 27.22 8.20
C HIS A 308 -7.20 27.94 9.54
N MET A 309 -7.90 29.07 9.65
CA MET A 309 -8.06 29.82 10.91
C MET A 309 -8.69 28.98 12.03
N ASP A 310 -9.48 27.96 11.70
CA ASP A 310 -10.08 27.03 12.66
C ASP A 310 -9.06 26.09 13.34
N LEU A 311 -7.82 26.05 12.83
CA LEU A 311 -6.66 25.33 13.39
C LEU A 311 -5.64 26.25 14.09
N VAL A 312 -5.75 27.56 13.93
CA VAL A 312 -4.78 28.52 14.49
C VAL A 312 -5.16 28.84 15.94
N VAL A 313 -4.56 28.11 16.89
CA VAL A 313 -4.80 28.28 18.33
C VAL A 313 -3.48 28.32 19.10
N GLY A 314 -3.17 29.44 19.74
CA GLY A 314 -1.92 29.58 20.49
C GLY A 314 -0.68 29.35 19.60
N ASP A 315 0.30 28.59 20.11
CA ASP A 315 1.56 28.29 19.40
C ASP A 315 1.61 26.81 18.95
N VAL A 316 0.56 26.36 18.25
CA VAL A 316 0.47 25.00 17.64
C VAL A 316 0.99 24.96 16.20
N CYS A 317 1.02 26.09 15.50
CA CYS A 317 1.56 26.22 14.14
C CYS A 317 2.26 27.57 13.98
N LEU A 318 3.04 27.69 12.90
CA LEU A 318 3.46 28.99 12.39
C LEU A 318 2.44 29.43 11.34
N THR A 319 2.08 30.71 11.34
CA THR A 319 1.13 31.28 10.38
C THR A 319 1.87 32.02 9.26
N LEU A 320 1.23 32.09 8.10
CA LEU A 320 1.57 33.01 7.01
C LEU A 320 0.55 34.14 7.04
N ASP A 321 0.95 35.29 7.54
CA ASP A 321 0.07 36.42 7.83
C ASP A 321 -0.08 37.38 6.62
N ASP A 322 0.87 37.40 5.68
CA ASP A 322 0.74 38.14 4.41
C ASP A 322 -0.18 37.39 3.44
N GLN A 323 -1.46 37.76 3.46
CA GLN A 323 -2.55 37.14 2.70
C GLN A 323 -3.15 38.12 1.68
N ARG A 324 -2.50 38.27 0.52
CA ARG A 324 -2.90 39.27 -0.48
C ARG A 324 -4.13 38.83 -1.26
N PRO A 325 -5.07 39.72 -1.62
CA PRO A 325 -6.22 39.31 -2.43
C PRO A 325 -5.82 38.60 -3.73
N VAL A 326 -6.38 37.42 -3.96
CA VAL A 326 -6.15 36.65 -5.20
C VAL A 326 -6.94 37.30 -6.34
N PRO A 327 -6.37 37.45 -7.55
CA PRO A 327 -7.10 37.96 -8.70
C PRO A 327 -8.40 37.19 -8.95
N ASP A 328 -9.52 37.91 -8.92
CA ASP A 328 -10.87 37.37 -9.05
C ASP A 328 -11.56 37.91 -10.29
N ARG A 329 -11.54 37.13 -11.38
CA ARG A 329 -12.11 37.57 -12.67
C ARG A 329 -13.63 37.43 -12.73
N ASN A 330 -14.24 36.61 -11.88
CA ASN A 330 -15.64 36.20 -12.00
C ASN A 330 -16.42 36.24 -10.67
N GLY A 331 -15.82 36.75 -9.58
CA GLY A 331 -16.45 36.87 -8.27
C GLY A 331 -16.38 35.59 -7.41
N SER A 332 -15.65 34.56 -7.85
CA SER A 332 -15.59 33.26 -7.18
C SER A 332 -14.50 33.12 -6.13
N ARG A 333 -13.71 34.17 -5.89
CA ARG A 333 -12.52 34.14 -5.01
C ARG A 333 -12.54 35.24 -3.96
N VAL A 334 -13.71 35.83 -3.71
CA VAL A 334 -13.88 36.83 -2.65
C VAL A 334 -13.43 36.22 -1.32
N GLY A 335 -12.49 36.86 -0.64
CA GLY A 335 -11.93 36.39 0.62
C GLY A 335 -10.77 35.39 0.51
N TRP A 336 -10.36 34.98 -0.71
CA TRP A 336 -9.13 34.22 -0.90
C TRP A 336 -7.89 35.10 -0.67
N GLY A 337 -6.86 34.54 -0.06
CA GLY A 337 -5.60 35.23 0.25
C GLY A 337 -4.39 34.47 -0.27
N GLU A 338 -3.54 35.10 -1.07
CA GLU A 338 -2.27 34.56 -1.54
C GLU A 338 -1.19 34.76 -0.48
N SER A 339 -0.61 33.64 -0.02
CA SER A 339 0.47 33.64 0.96
C SER A 339 1.79 34.12 0.35
N SER A 340 2.57 34.91 1.08
CA SER A 340 3.91 35.33 0.64
C SER A 340 4.90 34.16 0.56
N VAL A 341 5.64 34.09 -0.54
CA VAL A 341 6.76 33.16 -0.72
C VAL A 341 7.89 33.49 0.26
N GLU A 342 8.19 34.77 0.44
CA GLU A 342 9.23 35.26 1.33
C GLU A 342 8.92 34.93 2.80
N GLU A 343 7.67 35.12 3.22
CA GLU A 343 7.25 34.75 4.57
C GLU A 343 7.33 33.22 4.78
N LEU A 344 6.91 32.42 3.80
CA LEU A 344 7.05 30.96 3.90
C LEU A 344 8.52 30.53 4.04
N VAL A 345 9.43 31.17 3.31
CA VAL A 345 10.87 30.95 3.48
C VAL A 345 11.31 31.32 4.89
N GLU A 346 10.89 32.45 5.44
CA GLU A 346 11.21 32.87 6.82
C GLU A 346 10.68 31.86 7.88
N ARG A 347 9.46 31.33 7.69
CA ARG A 347 8.94 30.30 8.60
C ARG A 347 9.73 29.00 8.50
N LEU A 348 10.16 28.61 7.30
CA LEU A 348 11.06 27.47 7.11
C LEU A 348 12.42 27.68 7.78
N GLU A 349 13.02 28.88 7.66
CA GLU A 349 14.24 29.24 8.39
C GLU A 349 14.07 29.11 9.90
N THR A 350 12.93 29.56 10.42
CA THR A 350 12.62 29.46 11.85
C THR A 350 12.62 28.00 12.32
N LEU A 351 12.00 27.10 11.55
CA LEU A 351 11.99 25.66 11.86
C LEU A 351 13.36 25.00 11.63
N TYR A 352 14.16 25.51 10.69
CA TYR A 352 15.51 25.05 10.40
C TYR A 352 16.49 25.37 11.52
N ALA A 353 16.51 26.63 11.96
CA ALA A 353 17.45 27.15 12.93
C ALA A 353 17.26 26.58 14.35
N ASP A 354 16.01 26.36 14.78
CA ASP A 354 15.71 25.81 16.12
C ASP A 354 14.82 24.56 16.05
N ARG A 355 15.49 23.41 15.90
CA ARG A 355 14.86 22.08 15.88
C ARG A 355 14.13 21.73 17.17
N SER A 356 14.62 22.24 18.30
CA SER A 356 14.05 21.93 19.61
C SER A 356 12.72 22.65 19.78
N ALA A 357 12.68 23.95 19.48
CA ALA A 357 11.45 24.73 19.50
C ALA A 357 10.44 24.23 18.45
N ALA A 358 10.91 23.86 17.25
CA ALA A 358 10.08 23.24 16.23
C ALA A 358 9.40 21.97 16.76
N LYS A 359 10.16 21.03 17.33
CA LYS A 359 9.62 19.80 17.92
C LYS A 359 8.64 20.06 19.07
N ALA A 360 8.92 21.05 19.92
CA ALA A 360 8.01 21.44 20.99
C ALA A 360 6.66 21.96 20.45
N ARG A 361 6.68 22.70 19.33
CA ARG A 361 5.48 23.14 18.60
C ARG A 361 4.71 21.96 18.03
N GLY A 362 5.38 21.04 17.36
CA GLY A 362 4.79 19.79 16.87
C GLY A 362 4.09 19.00 17.97
N ALA A 363 4.72 18.85 19.15
CA ALA A 363 4.12 18.16 20.29
C ALA A 363 2.89 18.88 20.89
N ARG A 364 2.81 20.21 20.81
CA ARG A 364 1.60 20.96 21.19
C ARG A 364 0.48 20.75 20.17
N ALA A 365 0.81 20.79 18.88
CA ALA A 365 -0.12 20.52 17.80
C ALA A 365 -0.71 19.10 17.90
N GLU A 366 0.13 18.10 18.19
CA GLU A 366 -0.30 16.72 18.39
C GLU A 366 -1.32 16.61 19.53
N ARG A 367 -1.04 17.22 20.69
CA ARG A 367 -1.98 17.22 21.83
C ARG A 367 -3.29 17.90 21.49
N PHE A 368 -3.24 19.04 20.79
CA PHE A 368 -4.43 19.77 20.36
C PHE A 368 -5.28 18.92 19.40
N ILE A 369 -4.68 18.36 18.35
CA ILE A 369 -5.45 17.57 17.38
C ILE A 369 -5.99 16.29 17.99
N ARG A 370 -5.14 15.51 18.67
CA ARG A 370 -5.55 14.20 19.25
C ARG A 370 -6.47 14.34 20.47
N GLY A 371 -6.50 15.50 21.12
CA GLY A 371 -7.33 15.78 22.29
C GLY A 371 -8.64 16.50 21.96
N GLU A 372 -8.57 17.54 21.11
CA GLU A 372 -9.68 18.49 20.91
C GLU A 372 -10.27 18.48 19.49
N ARG A 373 -9.50 18.08 18.47
CA ARG A 373 -9.97 17.99 17.07
C ARG A 373 -10.04 16.54 16.63
N THR A 374 -10.94 15.78 17.25
CA THR A 374 -11.16 14.34 17.01
C THR A 374 -12.38 14.10 16.12
N TRP A 375 -12.42 12.96 15.42
CA TRP A 375 -13.61 12.57 14.67
C TRP A 375 -14.79 12.27 15.60
N ARG A 376 -14.52 11.85 16.83
CA ARG A 376 -15.53 11.72 17.87
C ARG A 376 -16.19 13.07 18.18
N ALA A 377 -15.41 14.11 18.45
CA ALA A 377 -15.93 15.46 18.71
C ALA A 377 -16.66 16.02 17.48
N PHE A 378 -16.13 15.77 16.28
CA PHE A 378 -16.82 16.10 15.03
C PHE A 378 -18.20 15.44 14.95
N ALA A 379 -18.30 14.12 15.14
CA ALA A 379 -19.55 13.40 14.97
C ALA A 379 -20.63 13.82 15.99
N GLU A 380 -20.23 14.08 17.23
CA GLU A 380 -21.09 14.63 18.28
C GLU A 380 -21.65 16.01 17.87
N ALA A 381 -20.76 16.94 17.51
CA ALA A 381 -21.14 18.28 17.08
C ALA A 381 -21.99 18.22 15.80
N PHE A 382 -21.60 17.42 14.81
CA PHE A 382 -22.27 17.30 13.52
C PHE A 382 -23.70 16.78 13.66
N VAL A 383 -23.93 15.76 14.50
CA VAL A 383 -25.29 15.27 14.78
C VAL A 383 -26.10 16.31 15.56
N ALA A 384 -25.50 16.98 16.56
CA ALA A 384 -26.18 18.01 17.35
C ALA A 384 -26.62 19.21 16.48
N VAL A 385 -25.71 19.75 15.66
CA VAL A 385 -25.99 20.88 14.77
C VAL A 385 -26.81 20.49 13.54
N SER A 386 -27.08 19.20 13.33
CA SER A 386 -28.05 18.73 12.33
C SER A 386 -29.47 18.58 12.91
N GLY A 387 -29.59 18.58 14.25
CA GLY A 387 -30.84 18.44 14.99
C GLY A 387 -31.67 19.73 15.09
N ASP A 388 -32.70 19.69 15.95
CA ASP A 388 -33.56 20.85 16.23
C ASP A 388 -32.85 21.90 17.12
N PRO A 389 -32.92 23.21 16.83
CA PRO A 389 -32.25 24.26 17.62
C PRO A 389 -32.63 24.24 19.11
N ALA A 390 -33.86 23.84 19.44
CA ALA A 390 -34.36 23.78 20.82
C ALA A 390 -33.63 22.73 21.70
N ALA A 391 -33.03 21.70 21.10
CA ALA A 391 -32.24 20.71 21.81
C ALA A 391 -30.78 21.14 22.02
N ALA A 392 -30.29 22.14 21.26
CA ALA A 392 -28.91 22.64 21.32
C ALA A 392 -28.69 23.71 22.41
N ALA A 393 -29.75 24.26 23.00
CA ALA A 393 -29.69 25.29 24.04
C ALA A 393 -29.14 24.80 25.41
N VAL A 394 -28.64 23.56 25.50
CA VAL A 394 -28.11 22.96 26.74
C VAL A 394 -26.57 22.88 26.74
N SER A 395 -25.86 23.28 25.68
CA SER A 395 -24.39 23.11 25.63
C SER A 395 -23.56 24.36 25.31
N ASP A 396 -24.12 25.56 25.40
CA ASP A 396 -23.33 26.80 25.28
C ASP A 396 -22.75 27.23 26.64
N SER A 397 -21.63 26.63 27.02
CA SER A 397 -20.68 27.26 27.93
C SER A 397 -19.26 26.89 27.53
N ALA A 398 -18.52 27.88 27.03
CA ALA A 398 -17.09 27.82 26.78
C ALA A 398 -16.30 27.43 28.07
N PRO A 399 -15.14 26.76 27.97
CA PRO A 399 -14.40 26.36 29.15
C PRO A 399 -13.60 27.55 29.70
N ALA A 400 -14.04 28.07 30.84
CA ALA A 400 -13.19 28.82 31.76
C ALA A 400 -12.96 27.96 33.00
N ASP A 401 -11.69 27.63 33.23
CA ASP A 401 -11.01 27.42 34.50
C ASP A 401 -11.83 26.77 35.64
N ARG A 402 -11.49 25.52 36.02
CA ARG A 402 -11.58 25.05 37.42
C ARG A 402 -10.91 23.71 37.67
N ARG A 403 -10.10 23.72 38.73
CA ARG A 403 -9.57 22.56 39.47
C ARG A 403 -10.64 21.96 40.40
N GLU A 404 -10.35 20.73 40.83
CA GLU A 404 -10.76 20.02 42.07
C GLU A 404 -11.80 18.88 41.99
N GLY A 405 -11.36 17.67 42.39
CA GLY A 405 -11.99 16.84 43.43
C GLY A 405 -12.98 15.72 43.00
N PRO A 406 -12.81 14.44 43.44
CA PRO A 406 -13.65 13.33 43.04
C PRO A 406 -14.86 13.12 43.97
N ALA A 407 -16.01 12.69 43.43
CA ALA A 407 -17.16 12.23 44.22
C ALA A 407 -17.76 10.93 43.65
N ALA A 408 -18.05 10.00 44.56
CA ALA A 408 -18.51 8.63 44.35
C ALA A 408 -20.03 8.52 44.08
N PRO A 409 -20.55 7.34 43.64
CA PRO A 409 -21.89 7.20 43.08
C PRO A 409 -22.92 6.56 44.04
N SER A 410 -24.23 6.74 43.76
CA SER A 410 -25.34 5.82 44.09
C SER A 410 -26.74 6.43 43.78
N PRO A 411 -27.87 5.65 43.77
CA PRO A 411 -28.02 4.20 43.57
C PRO A 411 -29.14 3.82 42.56
N ALA A 412 -29.17 2.51 42.22
CA ALA A 412 -30.20 1.85 41.44
C ALA A 412 -31.37 1.30 42.29
N MET A 413 -32.57 1.32 41.69
CA MET A 413 -33.78 0.54 42.02
C MET A 413 -33.58 -0.91 41.52
N GLY A 414 -34.12 -2.02 42.03
CA GLY A 414 -35.15 -2.39 43.00
C GLY A 414 -35.38 -3.91 42.81
N GLY A 415 -35.60 -4.68 43.88
CA GLY A 415 -35.53 -6.14 43.89
C GLY A 415 -36.80 -6.90 43.44
N GLY A 416 -36.58 -8.10 42.88
CA GLY A 416 -37.59 -9.16 42.64
C GLY A 416 -36.96 -10.55 42.85
N ALA A 417 -37.76 -11.52 43.31
CA ALA A 417 -37.33 -12.87 43.75
C ALA A 417 -36.60 -13.68 42.64
N PRO A 418 -35.64 -14.57 43.00
CA PRO A 418 -34.85 -15.30 42.02
C PRO A 418 -35.69 -16.36 41.30
N GLN A 419 -35.90 -16.16 40.00
CA GLN A 419 -36.48 -17.18 39.13
C GLN A 419 -35.41 -18.25 38.86
N THR A 420 -35.69 -19.51 39.21
CA THR A 420 -34.80 -20.64 38.91
C THR A 420 -34.88 -20.96 37.41
N MET A 421 -33.84 -20.57 36.67
CA MET A 421 -33.74 -20.78 35.23
C MET A 421 -33.01 -22.11 34.93
N THR A 422 -33.43 -22.86 33.91
CA THR A 422 -32.72 -24.09 33.49
C THR A 422 -31.40 -23.74 32.79
N ILE A 423 -30.45 -24.68 32.70
CA ILE A 423 -29.18 -24.45 31.97
C ILE A 423 -29.42 -24.11 30.48
N GLN A 424 -30.47 -24.68 29.87
CA GLN A 424 -30.79 -24.39 28.46
C GLN A 424 -31.35 -22.98 28.29
N ASP A 425 -32.25 -22.56 29.18
CA ASP A 425 -32.78 -21.19 29.16
C ASP A 425 -31.66 -20.18 29.46
N ALA A 426 -30.73 -20.53 30.35
CA ALA A 426 -29.55 -19.72 30.65
C ALA A 426 -28.60 -19.61 29.44
N LEU A 427 -28.39 -20.71 28.72
CA LEU A 427 -27.61 -20.71 27.48
C LEU A 427 -28.27 -19.86 26.40
N ALA A 428 -29.59 -19.99 26.22
CA ALA A 428 -30.35 -19.16 25.28
C ALA A 428 -30.28 -17.68 25.66
N LEU A 429 -30.39 -17.35 26.95
CA LEU A 429 -30.23 -16.00 27.46
C LEU A 429 -28.82 -15.47 27.21
N ALA A 430 -27.78 -16.26 27.47
CA ALA A 430 -26.39 -15.88 27.22
C ALA A 430 -26.10 -15.64 25.72
N HIS A 431 -26.63 -16.51 24.84
CA HIS A 431 -26.58 -16.30 23.39
C HIS A 431 -27.30 -15.00 23.01
N GLY A 432 -28.52 -14.77 23.51
CA GLY A 432 -29.29 -13.56 23.24
C GLY A 432 -28.60 -12.27 23.71
N HIS A 433 -27.92 -12.30 24.87
CA HIS A 433 -27.08 -11.18 25.31
C HIS A 433 -25.90 -10.94 24.38
N ARG A 434 -25.20 -12.01 23.97
CA ARG A 434 -24.04 -11.90 23.09
C ARG A 434 -24.41 -11.38 21.70
N ASP A 435 -25.48 -11.91 21.11
CA ASP A 435 -25.96 -11.54 19.79
C ASP A 435 -26.50 -10.11 19.78
N ALA A 436 -26.98 -9.62 20.93
CA ALA A 436 -27.36 -8.22 21.14
C ALA A 436 -26.22 -7.30 21.63
N GLY A 437 -24.96 -7.77 21.63
CA GLY A 437 -23.79 -6.96 22.02
C GLY A 437 -23.66 -6.65 23.51
N ARG A 438 -24.53 -7.21 24.37
CA ARG A 438 -24.46 -7.14 25.84
C ARG A 438 -23.44 -8.14 26.38
N LEU A 439 -22.17 -7.94 26.03
CA LEU A 439 -21.12 -8.93 26.20
C LEU A 439 -20.77 -9.20 27.67
N ALA A 440 -20.87 -8.19 28.54
CA ALA A 440 -20.59 -8.34 29.97
C ALA A 440 -21.67 -9.20 30.66
N GLU A 441 -22.92 -9.00 30.30
CA GLU A 441 -24.04 -9.81 30.76
C GLU A 441 -23.97 -11.23 30.21
N ALA A 442 -23.64 -11.40 28.91
CA ALA A 442 -23.43 -12.72 28.32
C ALA A 442 -22.32 -13.49 29.05
N GLU A 443 -21.16 -12.87 29.28
CA GLU A 443 -20.04 -13.46 30.02
C GLU A 443 -20.44 -13.83 31.45
N THR A 444 -21.24 -12.99 32.12
CA THR A 444 -21.76 -13.24 33.46
C THR A 444 -22.67 -14.47 33.48
N VAL A 445 -23.64 -14.56 32.58
CA VAL A 445 -24.56 -15.70 32.49
C VAL A 445 -23.79 -16.97 32.11
N TYR A 446 -22.85 -16.92 31.17
CA TYR A 446 -22.01 -18.07 30.85
C TYR A 446 -21.16 -18.55 32.04
N ARG A 447 -20.59 -17.63 32.84
CA ARG A 447 -19.84 -18.01 34.04
C ARG A 447 -20.71 -18.59 35.13
N GLN A 448 -21.95 -18.11 35.30
CA GLN A 448 -22.92 -18.70 36.21
C GLN A 448 -23.28 -20.13 35.81
N ILE A 449 -23.48 -20.38 34.50
CA ILE A 449 -23.69 -21.74 33.99
C ILE A 449 -22.47 -22.62 34.27
N LEU A 450 -21.26 -22.11 34.02
CA LEU A 450 -20.02 -22.85 34.23
C LEU A 450 -19.76 -23.18 35.71
N ALA A 451 -20.22 -22.33 36.63
CA ALA A 451 -20.15 -22.56 38.08
C ALA A 451 -21.07 -23.70 38.55
N VAL A 452 -22.19 -23.93 37.84
CA VAL A 452 -23.11 -25.05 38.11
C VAL A 452 -22.66 -26.31 37.38
N ARG A 453 -22.13 -26.19 36.16
CA ARG A 453 -21.64 -27.30 35.36
C ARG A 453 -20.41 -26.92 34.54
N ALA A 454 -19.24 -27.38 34.99
CA ALA A 454 -17.94 -26.94 34.48
C ALA A 454 -17.48 -27.62 33.17
N ASP A 455 -18.09 -28.74 32.77
CA ASP A 455 -17.69 -29.58 31.64
C ASP A 455 -18.42 -29.26 30.31
N LEU A 456 -19.17 -28.16 30.27
CA LEU A 456 -19.92 -27.77 29.07
C LEU A 456 -19.04 -27.06 28.04
N VAL A 457 -18.62 -27.79 26.99
CA VAL A 457 -17.91 -27.24 25.83
C VAL A 457 -18.66 -26.06 25.18
N PRO A 458 -19.99 -26.11 24.95
CA PRO A 458 -20.73 -24.98 24.35
C PRO A 458 -20.65 -23.69 25.18
N VAL A 459 -20.62 -23.81 26.51
CA VAL A 459 -20.48 -22.66 27.43
C VAL A 459 -19.08 -22.07 27.32
N ARG A 460 -18.03 -22.91 27.29
CA ARG A 460 -16.64 -22.45 27.16
C ARG A 460 -16.37 -21.82 25.79
N LEU A 461 -16.93 -22.38 24.72
CA LEU A 461 -16.94 -21.77 23.39
C LEU A 461 -17.69 -20.44 23.41
N GLY A 462 -18.84 -20.38 24.08
CA GLY A 462 -19.63 -19.17 24.28
C GLY A 462 -18.84 -18.05 24.97
N ILE A 463 -18.12 -18.39 26.05
CA ILE A 463 -17.20 -17.49 26.76
C ILE A 463 -16.07 -17.03 25.83
N ALA A 464 -15.42 -17.96 25.12
CA ALA A 464 -14.31 -17.64 24.23
C ALA A 464 -14.71 -16.67 23.11
N GLN A 465 -15.86 -16.91 22.47
CA GLN A 465 -16.42 -16.02 21.45
C GLN A 465 -16.82 -14.66 22.04
N THR A 466 -17.43 -14.64 23.23
CA THR A 466 -17.79 -13.39 23.93
C THR A 466 -16.54 -12.56 24.27
N LEU A 467 -15.48 -13.20 24.76
CA LEU A 467 -14.20 -12.55 25.07
C LEU A 467 -13.52 -12.00 23.81
N LEU A 468 -13.62 -12.70 22.66
CA LEU A 468 -13.13 -12.15 21.39
C LEU A 468 -13.89 -10.91 20.95
N LEU A 469 -15.21 -10.90 21.12
CA LEU A 469 -16.04 -9.73 20.80
C LEU A 469 -15.72 -8.55 21.72
N GLN A 470 -15.31 -8.81 22.97
CA GLN A 470 -14.80 -7.80 23.91
C GLN A 470 -13.34 -7.37 23.66
N ASN A 471 -12.72 -7.86 22.58
CA ASN A 471 -11.30 -7.64 22.27
C ASN A 471 -10.31 -8.17 23.33
N ARG A 472 -10.73 -9.13 24.15
CA ARG A 472 -9.90 -9.79 25.18
C ARG A 472 -9.32 -11.09 24.63
N ALA A 473 -8.58 -11.00 23.54
CA ALA A 473 -8.12 -12.15 22.75
C ALA A 473 -7.24 -13.13 23.55
N THR A 474 -6.38 -12.65 24.45
CA THR A 474 -5.57 -13.52 25.34
C THR A 474 -6.44 -14.34 26.30
N ALA A 475 -7.50 -13.73 26.85
CA ALA A 475 -8.44 -14.44 27.72
C ALA A 475 -9.31 -15.42 26.91
N ALA A 476 -9.68 -15.05 25.67
CA ALA A 476 -10.37 -15.94 24.75
C ALA A 476 -9.53 -17.17 24.39
N LEU A 477 -8.21 -17.01 24.18
CA LEU A 477 -7.29 -18.13 23.94
C LEU A 477 -7.27 -19.12 25.11
N ALA A 478 -7.30 -18.62 26.36
CA ALA A 478 -7.41 -19.49 27.54
C ALA A 478 -8.73 -20.27 27.57
N ALA A 479 -9.84 -19.63 27.20
CA ALA A 479 -11.15 -20.28 27.10
C ALA A 479 -11.22 -21.30 25.95
N TYR A 480 -10.66 -20.99 24.78
CA TYR A 480 -10.52 -21.94 23.66
C TYR A 480 -9.63 -23.12 24.02
N ARG A 481 -8.48 -22.90 24.67
CA ARG A 481 -7.62 -23.99 25.18
C ARG A 481 -8.39 -24.93 26.10
N SER A 482 -9.20 -24.36 27.00
CA SER A 482 -10.00 -25.15 27.91
C SER A 482 -11.13 -25.92 27.21
N ALA A 483 -11.74 -25.38 26.16
CA ALA A 483 -12.72 -26.09 25.34
C ALA A 483 -12.06 -27.21 24.52
N ILE A 484 -10.90 -26.95 23.91
CA ILE A 484 -10.10 -27.92 23.15
C ILE A 484 -9.65 -29.08 24.04
N ALA A 485 -9.30 -28.82 25.31
CA ALA A 485 -8.93 -29.88 26.25
C ALA A 485 -10.09 -30.86 26.55
N LEU A 486 -11.34 -30.41 26.45
CA LEU A 486 -12.53 -31.25 26.61
C LEU A 486 -12.97 -31.91 25.29
N GLN A 487 -12.71 -31.27 24.15
CA GLN A 487 -13.06 -31.77 22.83
C GLN A 487 -11.97 -31.45 21.78
N PRO A 488 -10.88 -32.26 21.73
CA PRO A 488 -9.71 -31.95 20.91
C PRO A 488 -9.94 -32.08 19.40
N ASP A 489 -10.98 -32.80 18.98
CA ASP A 489 -11.26 -33.09 17.56
C ASP A 489 -12.33 -32.17 16.94
N ALA A 490 -12.75 -31.13 17.66
CA ALA A 490 -13.69 -30.14 17.15
C ALA A 490 -12.97 -29.06 16.32
N ALA A 491 -13.12 -29.13 14.99
CA ALA A 491 -12.49 -28.21 14.04
C ALA A 491 -12.81 -26.73 14.33
N GLU A 492 -14.04 -26.43 14.74
CA GLU A 492 -14.51 -25.09 15.09
C GLU A 492 -13.80 -24.47 16.31
N LEU A 493 -13.31 -25.30 17.25
CA LEU A 493 -12.57 -24.82 18.41
C LEU A 493 -11.15 -24.39 18.01
N HIS A 494 -10.50 -25.16 17.14
CA HIS A 494 -9.19 -24.81 16.58
C HIS A 494 -9.27 -23.58 15.67
N ALA A 495 -10.31 -23.46 14.86
CA ALA A 495 -10.53 -22.26 14.06
C ALA A 495 -10.82 -21.02 14.92
N GLY A 496 -11.62 -21.19 15.98
CA GLY A 496 -11.87 -20.14 16.97
C GLY A 496 -10.60 -19.67 17.67
N ALA A 497 -9.71 -20.59 18.04
CA ALA A 497 -8.37 -20.27 18.55
C ALA A 497 -7.52 -19.55 17.50
N GLY A 498 -7.59 -19.97 16.23
CA GLY A 498 -6.90 -19.30 15.12
C GLY A 498 -7.35 -17.85 14.94
N ASN A 499 -8.66 -17.58 15.00
CA ASN A 499 -9.21 -16.23 14.99
C ASN A 499 -8.75 -15.41 16.21
N ALA A 500 -8.61 -16.05 17.38
CA ALA A 500 -8.09 -15.40 18.57
C ALA A 500 -6.60 -15.04 18.46
N HIS A 501 -5.79 -15.91 17.86
CA HIS A 501 -4.38 -15.63 17.56
C HIS A 501 -4.21 -14.52 16.52
N GLN A 502 -5.08 -14.45 15.50
CA GLN A 502 -5.08 -13.31 14.55
C GLN A 502 -5.25 -11.96 15.25
N ARG A 503 -6.15 -11.87 16.23
CA ARG A 503 -6.39 -10.63 16.98
C ARG A 503 -5.25 -10.21 17.90
N THR A 504 -4.30 -11.10 18.16
CA THR A 504 -3.06 -10.82 18.92
C THR A 504 -1.85 -10.67 18.01
N ALA A 505 -2.04 -10.58 16.69
CA ALA A 505 -1.00 -10.56 15.67
C ALA A 505 -0.08 -11.79 15.65
N GLY A 506 -0.50 -12.90 16.26
CA GLY A 506 0.21 -14.19 16.24
C GLY A 506 -0.09 -15.00 14.97
N TYR A 507 0.31 -14.52 13.79
CA TYR A 507 -0.05 -15.16 12.51
C TYR A 507 0.42 -16.62 12.38
N ARG A 508 1.59 -16.97 12.94
CA ARG A 508 2.10 -18.35 12.95
C ARG A 508 1.26 -19.30 13.82
N ASP A 509 0.84 -18.81 14.99
CA ASP A 509 -0.04 -19.59 15.88
C ASP A 509 -1.44 -19.71 15.30
N ALA A 510 -1.92 -18.64 14.64
CA ALA A 510 -3.18 -18.66 13.92
C ALA A 510 -3.17 -19.67 12.77
N ALA A 511 -2.12 -19.66 11.94
CA ALA A 511 -1.93 -20.64 10.87
C ALA A 511 -1.84 -22.06 11.42
N THR A 512 -1.14 -22.28 12.55
CA THR A 512 -1.07 -23.59 13.22
C THR A 512 -2.46 -24.07 13.66
N ALA A 513 -3.26 -23.20 14.25
CA ALA A 513 -4.61 -23.52 14.69
C ALA A 513 -5.56 -23.81 13.51
N PHE A 514 -5.50 -23.00 12.43
CA PHE A 514 -6.27 -23.25 11.22
C PHE A 514 -5.81 -24.51 10.46
N ARG A 515 -4.51 -24.83 10.48
CA ARG A 515 -3.96 -26.08 9.93
C ARG A 515 -4.55 -27.30 10.64
N ARG A 516 -4.68 -27.24 11.98
CA ARG A 516 -5.36 -28.29 12.73
C ARG A 516 -6.85 -28.37 12.39
N ALA A 517 -7.52 -27.23 12.24
CA ALA A 517 -8.93 -27.19 11.86
C ALA A 517 -9.21 -27.82 10.49
N VAL A 518 -8.41 -27.52 9.46
CA VAL A 518 -8.57 -28.13 8.12
C VAL A 518 -8.10 -29.59 8.08
N THR A 519 -7.20 -30.01 8.98
CA THR A 519 -6.86 -31.45 9.12
C THR A 519 -8.06 -32.24 9.67
N LEU A 520 -8.79 -31.65 10.63
CA LEU A 520 -9.98 -32.26 11.22
C LEU A 520 -11.21 -32.17 10.30
N ARG A 521 -11.28 -31.15 9.43
CA ARG A 521 -12.33 -30.96 8.42
C ARG A 521 -11.74 -30.57 7.05
N PRO A 522 -11.24 -31.54 6.26
CA PRO A 522 -10.52 -31.28 5.01
C PRO A 522 -11.35 -30.66 3.89
N ASP A 523 -12.68 -30.79 3.94
CA ASP A 523 -13.64 -30.23 3.00
C ASP A 523 -14.03 -28.77 3.33
N TRP A 524 -13.48 -28.20 4.41
CA TRP A 524 -13.84 -26.85 4.85
C TRP A 524 -13.14 -25.75 4.06
N LEU A 525 -13.78 -25.29 2.99
CA LEU A 525 -13.24 -24.28 2.07
C LEU A 525 -12.83 -22.97 2.77
N GLU A 526 -13.65 -22.46 3.70
CA GLU A 526 -13.32 -21.25 4.47
C GLU A 526 -12.13 -21.46 5.41
N GLY A 527 -11.96 -22.67 5.95
CA GLY A 527 -10.77 -23.04 6.73
C GLY A 527 -9.50 -23.02 5.89
N TRP A 528 -9.55 -23.56 4.68
CA TRP A 528 -8.43 -23.52 3.73
C TRP A 528 -8.11 -22.11 3.24
N LYS A 529 -9.13 -21.28 3.01
CA LYS A 529 -8.96 -19.87 2.66
C LYS A 529 -8.33 -19.07 3.80
N ALA A 530 -8.79 -19.29 5.04
CA ALA A 530 -8.22 -18.65 6.22
C ALA A 530 -6.77 -19.09 6.44
N LEU A 531 -6.48 -20.39 6.33
CA LEU A 531 -5.12 -20.91 6.38
C LEU A 531 -4.24 -20.32 5.26
N GLY A 532 -4.77 -20.22 4.04
CA GLY A 532 -4.05 -19.67 2.90
C GLY A 532 -3.66 -18.20 3.10
N ASN A 533 -4.63 -17.37 3.49
CA ASN A 533 -4.43 -15.95 3.78
C ASN A 533 -3.47 -15.75 4.97
N LEU A 534 -3.61 -16.55 6.03
CA LEU A 534 -2.75 -16.47 7.21
C LEU A 534 -1.33 -16.92 6.93
N SER A 535 -1.16 -17.92 6.08
CA SER A 535 0.14 -18.41 5.68
C SER A 535 0.83 -17.40 4.76
N ALA A 536 0.09 -16.68 3.91
CA ALA A 536 0.64 -15.54 3.16
C ALA A 536 1.15 -14.44 4.10
N LEU A 537 0.36 -14.06 5.10
CA LEU A 537 0.74 -13.05 6.10
C LEU A 537 1.86 -13.51 7.04
N GLY A 538 1.92 -14.81 7.34
CA GLY A 538 2.94 -15.44 8.17
C GLY A 538 4.19 -15.87 7.42
N GLY A 539 4.18 -15.76 6.08
CA GLY A 539 5.31 -16.05 5.22
C GLY A 539 5.50 -17.47 4.70
N ASP A 540 4.53 -18.33 4.93
CA ASP A 540 4.48 -19.73 4.49
C ASP A 540 3.77 -19.78 3.12
N ALA A 541 4.51 -19.44 2.06
CA ALA A 541 3.99 -19.32 0.70
C ALA A 541 3.43 -20.64 0.15
N GLU A 542 4.02 -21.77 0.54
CA GLU A 542 3.56 -23.10 0.12
C GLU A 542 2.15 -23.38 0.66
N THR A 543 1.93 -23.16 1.96
CA THR A 543 0.61 -23.32 2.59
C THR A 543 -0.38 -22.25 2.10
N ALA A 544 0.09 -21.04 1.77
CA ALA A 544 -0.74 -19.99 1.20
C ALA A 544 -1.39 -20.40 -0.12
N ILE A 545 -0.58 -20.97 -1.01
CA ILE A 545 -0.97 -21.40 -2.35
C ILE A 545 -1.86 -22.64 -2.28
N GLU A 546 -1.54 -23.60 -1.41
CA GLU A 546 -2.39 -24.77 -1.19
C GLU A 546 -3.77 -24.36 -0.64
N GLY A 547 -3.82 -23.41 0.30
CA GLY A 547 -5.08 -22.87 0.82
C GLY A 547 -5.96 -22.20 -0.26
N LEU A 548 -5.35 -21.47 -1.19
CA LEU A 548 -6.05 -20.87 -2.33
C LEU A 548 -6.55 -21.92 -3.34
N ARG A 549 -5.76 -22.96 -3.64
CA ARG A 549 -6.18 -24.07 -4.53
C ARG A 549 -7.32 -24.87 -3.94
N ARG A 550 -7.23 -25.22 -2.65
CA ARG A 550 -8.25 -26.01 -1.94
C ARG A 550 -9.54 -25.23 -1.72
N SER A 551 -9.48 -23.96 -1.35
CA SER A 551 -10.67 -23.13 -1.17
C SER A 551 -11.45 -22.86 -2.46
N THR A 552 -10.80 -23.00 -3.62
CA THR A 552 -11.43 -22.84 -4.94
C THR A 552 -11.75 -24.17 -5.63
N GLY A 553 -11.51 -25.31 -4.98
CA GLY A 553 -11.87 -26.64 -5.48
C GLY A 553 -11.03 -27.15 -6.67
N GLN A 554 -9.82 -26.62 -6.88
CA GLN A 554 -8.97 -26.96 -8.03
C GLN A 554 -7.86 -27.96 -7.68
N GLY A 555 -7.54 -28.86 -8.63
CA GLY A 555 -6.47 -29.85 -8.49
C GLY A 555 -5.06 -29.30 -8.74
N PRO A 556 -4.00 -30.02 -8.32
CA PRO A 556 -2.59 -29.57 -8.29
C PRO A 556 -1.92 -29.35 -9.67
N HIS A 557 -2.63 -29.54 -10.78
CA HIS A 557 -2.05 -29.56 -12.13
C HIS A 557 -2.68 -28.57 -13.14
N GLN A 558 -3.53 -27.64 -12.70
CA GLN A 558 -4.15 -26.63 -13.58
C GLN A 558 -3.32 -25.33 -13.72
N PRO A 559 -3.51 -24.55 -14.79
CA PRO A 559 -2.73 -23.33 -15.07
C PRO A 559 -2.85 -22.26 -13.99
N VAL A 560 -1.73 -21.56 -13.76
CA VAL A 560 -1.54 -20.53 -12.73
C VAL A 560 -2.45 -19.32 -12.97
N ARG A 561 -3.15 -18.84 -11.92
CA ARG A 561 -3.92 -17.60 -11.97
C ARG A 561 -3.08 -16.40 -11.48
N LEU A 562 -3.37 -15.22 -12.02
CA LEU A 562 -2.75 -13.93 -11.61
C LEU A 562 -2.86 -13.68 -10.09
N SER A 563 -3.93 -14.15 -9.44
CA SER A 563 -4.11 -14.04 -7.98
C SER A 563 -3.06 -14.83 -7.18
N ASP A 564 -2.72 -16.03 -7.64
CA ASP A 564 -1.75 -16.92 -6.98
C ASP A 564 -0.34 -16.33 -7.10
N LEU A 565 -0.07 -15.71 -8.25
CA LEU A 565 1.18 -15.01 -8.51
C LEU A 565 1.29 -13.71 -7.69
N HIS A 566 0.24 -12.89 -7.62
CA HIS A 566 0.23 -11.70 -6.76
C HIS A 566 0.42 -12.06 -5.27
N CYS A 567 -0.15 -13.18 -4.82
CA CYS A 567 0.04 -13.68 -3.45
C CYS A 567 1.50 -14.09 -3.19
N ALA A 568 2.10 -14.87 -4.10
CA ALA A 568 3.50 -15.28 -4.02
C ALA A 568 4.45 -14.07 -4.01
N LEU A 569 4.23 -13.09 -4.88
CA LEU A 569 5.03 -11.86 -4.97
C LEU A 569 4.91 -10.96 -3.73
N SER A 570 3.71 -10.89 -3.13
CA SER A 570 3.48 -10.11 -1.91
C SER A 570 4.10 -10.78 -0.67
N SER A 571 4.29 -12.10 -0.70
CA SER A 571 4.82 -12.91 0.40
C SER A 571 6.35 -13.01 0.42
N HIS A 572 7.05 -12.34 -0.51
CA HIS A 572 8.52 -12.31 -0.55
C HIS A 572 9.17 -11.74 0.72
N ASP A 573 8.42 -11.06 1.62
CA ASP A 573 8.94 -10.54 2.90
C ASP A 573 9.42 -11.64 3.85
N ALA A 574 8.87 -12.85 3.75
CA ALA A 574 9.23 -13.94 4.64
C ALA A 574 10.16 -15.00 4.01
N MET A 575 10.20 -15.05 2.68
CA MET A 575 11.10 -15.90 1.90
C MET A 575 12.48 -15.27 1.70
N ALA A 576 12.61 -13.95 1.95
CA ALA A 576 13.87 -13.19 1.94
C ALA A 576 14.79 -13.47 3.16
N GLY A 577 14.69 -14.65 3.76
CA GLY A 577 15.69 -15.12 4.71
C GLY A 577 17.05 -15.24 4.02
N ARG A 578 18.13 -14.77 4.66
CA ARG A 578 19.50 -15.05 4.19
C ARG A 578 19.65 -16.56 4.02
N ARG A 579 19.88 -17.00 2.79
CA ARG A 579 20.42 -18.33 2.53
C ARG A 579 21.86 -18.29 2.99
N GLY A 580 22.30 -19.34 3.69
CA GLY A 580 23.71 -19.45 4.06
C GLY A 580 24.61 -19.33 2.83
N PRO A 581 25.90 -18.99 3.03
CA PRO A 581 26.84 -18.86 1.91
C PRO A 581 26.89 -20.12 1.03
N CYS A 582 27.28 -19.95 -0.23
CA CYS A 582 27.54 -21.08 -1.13
C CYS A 582 28.71 -21.93 -0.60
N ALA A 583 28.60 -23.26 -0.68
CA ALA A 583 29.60 -24.19 -0.15
C ALA A 583 30.88 -24.28 -1.03
N GLY A 584 31.03 -23.40 -2.02
CA GLY A 584 32.15 -23.41 -2.96
C GLY A 584 32.04 -22.34 -4.04
N PRO A 585 33.07 -22.23 -4.90
CA PRO A 585 33.07 -21.31 -6.04
C PRO A 585 32.05 -21.73 -7.10
N LEU A 586 31.68 -20.79 -7.97
CA LEU A 586 30.66 -20.97 -9.01
C LEU A 586 31.08 -22.02 -10.03
N ASN A 587 30.28 -23.06 -10.27
CA ASN A 587 30.47 -23.93 -11.44
C ASN A 587 29.68 -23.36 -12.63
N VAL A 588 30.15 -23.62 -13.85
CA VAL A 588 29.55 -23.06 -15.07
C VAL A 588 29.29 -24.15 -16.08
N ILE A 589 28.09 -24.10 -16.68
CA ILE A 589 27.79 -24.79 -17.92
C ILE A 589 27.49 -23.76 -19.00
N TYR A 590 28.43 -23.64 -19.94
CA TYR A 590 28.37 -22.71 -21.06
C TYR A 590 27.91 -23.46 -22.31
N ARG A 591 26.81 -23.03 -22.90
CA ARG A 591 26.21 -23.67 -24.08
C ARG A 591 26.50 -22.85 -25.32
N ILE A 592 27.03 -23.49 -26.35
CA ILE A 592 27.42 -22.86 -27.62
C ILE A 592 26.95 -23.71 -28.78
N SER A 593 26.45 -23.07 -29.84
CA SER A 593 25.96 -23.77 -31.04
C SER A 593 26.19 -22.98 -32.32
N ASP A 594 26.52 -23.66 -33.42
CA ASP A 594 26.51 -23.04 -34.76
C ASP A 594 25.12 -22.99 -35.39
N GLY A 595 24.15 -23.70 -34.81
CA GLY A 595 22.75 -23.62 -35.19
C GLY A 595 22.05 -22.41 -34.56
N GLY A 596 21.28 -21.67 -35.37
CA GLY A 596 20.48 -20.53 -34.92
C GLY A 596 20.05 -19.65 -36.07
N TYR A 597 19.07 -18.77 -35.84
CA TYR A 597 18.70 -17.77 -36.84
C TYR A 597 19.71 -16.62 -36.81
N PRO A 598 20.14 -16.10 -37.97
CA PRO A 598 21.03 -14.94 -38.02
C PRO A 598 20.31 -13.72 -37.44
N LYS A 599 20.90 -13.15 -36.41
CA LYS A 599 20.43 -11.92 -35.76
C LYS A 599 21.55 -10.89 -35.76
N PRO A 600 21.27 -9.59 -35.92
CA PRO A 600 22.26 -8.56 -35.70
C PRO A 600 22.67 -8.59 -34.23
N LYS A 601 23.90 -9.00 -33.93
CA LYS A 601 24.45 -9.00 -32.57
C LYS A 601 25.53 -7.93 -32.45
N ILE A 602 25.62 -7.28 -31.29
CA ILE A 602 26.69 -6.32 -30.97
C ILE A 602 28.04 -7.02 -30.69
N ALA A 603 28.01 -8.33 -30.43
CA ALA A 603 29.17 -9.17 -30.18
C ALA A 603 28.97 -10.56 -30.79
N ASP A 604 30.05 -11.15 -31.30
CA ASP A 604 30.06 -12.53 -31.79
C ASP A 604 30.36 -13.54 -30.66
N LYS A 605 30.25 -14.84 -30.95
CA LYS A 605 30.46 -15.91 -29.97
C LYS A 605 31.83 -15.85 -29.30
N ARG A 606 32.87 -15.51 -30.07
CA ARG A 606 34.24 -15.40 -29.57
C ARG A 606 34.35 -14.25 -28.57
N THR A 607 33.79 -13.10 -28.91
CA THR A 607 33.76 -11.91 -28.07
C THR A 607 32.98 -12.18 -26.78
N CYS A 608 31.81 -12.84 -26.86
CA CYS A 608 31.03 -13.24 -25.69
C CYS A 608 31.80 -14.22 -24.79
N LEU A 609 32.39 -15.28 -25.35
CA LEU A 609 33.18 -16.25 -24.58
C LEU A 609 34.37 -15.57 -23.89
N ARG A 610 35.11 -14.73 -24.60
CA ARG A 610 36.25 -14.01 -24.03
C ARG A 610 35.81 -13.07 -22.90
N ASN A 611 34.77 -12.27 -23.12
CA ASN A 611 34.21 -11.40 -22.10
C ASN A 611 33.77 -12.21 -20.86
N PHE A 612 33.11 -13.35 -21.07
CA PHE A 612 32.68 -14.24 -20.01
C PHE A 612 33.85 -14.73 -19.14
N LEU A 613 34.93 -15.22 -19.78
CA LEU A 613 36.12 -15.70 -19.07
C LEU A 613 36.75 -14.58 -18.21
N GLN A 614 36.77 -13.35 -18.71
CA GLN A 614 37.32 -12.18 -18.00
C GLN A 614 36.47 -11.70 -16.81
N THR A 615 35.17 -11.99 -16.79
CA THR A 615 34.22 -11.33 -15.87
C THR A 615 33.67 -12.24 -14.78
N VAL A 616 33.68 -13.56 -14.98
CA VAL A 616 33.09 -14.55 -14.05
C VAL A 616 34.13 -15.25 -13.14
N GLY A 617 35.41 -15.21 -13.52
CA GLY A 617 36.48 -16.05 -12.98
C GLY A 617 36.78 -15.97 -11.47
N PRO A 618 37.63 -16.90 -10.96
CA PRO A 618 38.49 -17.80 -11.76
C PRO A 618 37.94 -19.23 -11.85
N LEU A 619 37.96 -19.86 -13.03
CA LEU A 619 37.40 -21.22 -13.24
C LEU A 619 38.26 -22.23 -14.04
N PRO A 620 39.43 -22.66 -13.55
CA PRO A 620 40.04 -23.91 -13.98
C PRO A 620 39.28 -25.12 -13.42
N GLY A 621 38.86 -26.05 -14.29
CA GLY A 621 38.22 -27.33 -13.90
C GLY A 621 36.75 -27.24 -13.44
N ARG A 622 36.16 -26.04 -13.45
CA ARG A 622 34.77 -25.77 -13.01
C ARG A 622 33.85 -25.25 -14.12
N MET A 623 34.38 -25.16 -15.33
CA MET A 623 33.61 -24.79 -16.52
C MET A 623 33.52 -25.97 -17.48
N THR A 624 32.30 -26.35 -17.82
CA THR A 624 32.02 -27.28 -18.91
C THR A 624 31.35 -26.52 -20.05
N VAL A 625 31.91 -26.61 -21.24
CA VAL A 625 31.30 -26.11 -22.48
C VAL A 625 30.57 -27.25 -23.16
N VAL A 626 29.25 -27.11 -23.34
CA VAL A 626 28.43 -27.99 -24.17
C VAL A 626 28.38 -27.38 -25.57
N ALA A 627 29.20 -27.91 -26.47
CA ALA A 627 29.31 -27.49 -27.86
C ALA A 627 28.34 -28.32 -28.73
N ASP A 628 27.13 -27.82 -28.90
CA ASP A 628 26.04 -28.52 -29.59
C ASP A 628 25.96 -28.13 -31.05
N ASN A 629 26.09 -29.09 -31.97
CA ASN A 629 26.08 -28.83 -33.41
C ASN A 629 27.14 -27.79 -33.84
N CYS A 630 28.32 -27.80 -33.21
CA CYS A 630 29.44 -26.93 -33.56
C CYS A 630 30.38 -27.58 -34.57
N HIS A 631 30.88 -26.80 -35.52
CA HIS A 631 31.98 -27.18 -36.40
C HIS A 631 33.31 -27.17 -35.63
N ASP A 632 34.33 -27.81 -36.20
CA ASP A 632 35.66 -27.88 -35.58
C ASP A 632 36.28 -26.49 -35.35
N GLU A 633 36.00 -25.52 -36.22
CA GLU A 633 36.47 -24.13 -36.06
C GLU A 633 36.00 -23.49 -34.76
N THR A 634 34.73 -23.72 -34.38
CA THR A 634 34.16 -23.21 -33.12
C THR A 634 34.81 -23.88 -31.92
N VAL A 635 35.12 -25.18 -32.01
CA VAL A 635 35.81 -25.90 -30.93
C VAL A 635 37.26 -25.44 -30.78
N VAL A 636 37.98 -25.25 -31.89
CA VAL A 636 39.33 -24.68 -31.88
C VAL A 636 39.32 -23.27 -31.31
N MET A 637 38.28 -22.46 -31.60
CA MET A 637 38.10 -21.14 -31.00
C MET A 637 37.98 -21.24 -29.48
N ILE A 638 37.14 -22.14 -28.95
CA ILE A 638 36.99 -22.32 -27.49
C ILE A 638 38.32 -22.72 -26.85
N GLU A 639 39.04 -23.69 -27.43
CA GLU A 639 40.35 -24.12 -26.92
C GLU A 639 41.38 -22.99 -26.95
N ARG A 640 41.35 -22.16 -28.00
CA ARG A 640 42.25 -21.01 -28.14
C ARG A 640 41.96 -19.96 -27.07
N GLU A 641 40.70 -19.61 -26.84
CA GLU A 641 40.32 -18.68 -25.77
C GLU A 641 40.69 -19.22 -24.38
N ALA A 642 40.52 -20.52 -24.15
CA ALA A 642 40.96 -21.17 -22.91
C ALA A 642 42.49 -21.08 -22.72
N ALA A 643 43.26 -21.35 -23.78
CA ALA A 643 44.72 -21.26 -23.75
C ALA A 643 45.22 -19.81 -23.57
N GLU A 644 44.61 -18.85 -24.26
CA GLU A 644 44.94 -17.43 -24.14
C GLU A 644 44.64 -16.91 -22.72
N HIS A 645 43.50 -17.29 -22.13
CA HIS A 645 43.09 -16.77 -20.83
C HIS A 645 43.72 -17.50 -19.64
N PHE A 646 43.88 -18.83 -19.70
CA PHE A 646 44.36 -19.65 -18.58
C PHE A 646 45.77 -20.22 -18.79
N GLY A 647 46.40 -20.00 -19.95
CA GLY A 647 47.70 -20.57 -20.31
C GLY A 647 47.68 -22.05 -20.69
N ARG A 648 46.50 -22.70 -20.72
CA ARG A 648 46.35 -24.12 -21.08
C ARG A 648 44.95 -24.45 -21.61
N LYS A 649 44.86 -25.35 -22.59
CA LYS A 649 43.60 -25.73 -23.26
C LYS A 649 42.68 -26.59 -22.39
N ASP A 650 43.24 -27.41 -21.51
CA ASP A 650 42.52 -28.33 -20.60
C ASP A 650 41.86 -27.62 -19.41
N ALA A 651 41.98 -26.29 -19.31
CA ALA A 651 41.33 -25.51 -18.26
C ALA A 651 39.79 -25.55 -18.33
N ILE A 652 39.24 -25.78 -19.52
CA ILE A 652 37.80 -25.90 -19.79
C ILE A 652 37.49 -27.31 -20.31
N ARG A 653 36.46 -27.96 -19.75
CA ARG A 653 35.99 -29.26 -20.24
C ARG A 653 35.04 -29.04 -21.43
N ILE A 654 35.34 -29.59 -22.59
CA ILE A 654 34.48 -29.49 -23.78
C ILE A 654 33.72 -30.79 -23.97
N GLN A 655 32.39 -30.73 -24.08
CA GLN A 655 31.53 -31.83 -24.49
C GLN A 655 30.86 -31.49 -25.81
N ARG A 656 31.15 -32.27 -26.86
CA ARG A 656 30.53 -32.13 -28.18
C ARG A 656 29.22 -32.91 -28.24
N THR A 657 28.15 -32.27 -28.70
CA THR A 657 26.82 -32.90 -28.83
C THR A 657 26.15 -32.55 -30.16
N SER A 658 25.06 -33.24 -30.49
CA SER A 658 24.23 -32.96 -31.68
C SER A 658 22.74 -33.16 -31.37
N LEU A 659 22.26 -32.42 -30.37
CA LEU A 659 21.00 -32.64 -29.67
C LEU A 659 19.95 -31.56 -30.01
N GLY A 660 20.37 -30.36 -30.39
CA GLY A 660 19.48 -29.21 -30.60
C GLY A 660 19.14 -28.49 -29.29
N ASN A 661 18.43 -27.37 -29.34
CA ASN A 661 18.32 -26.44 -28.20
C ASN A 661 17.70 -27.08 -26.94
N GLY A 662 16.44 -27.50 -26.95
CA GLY A 662 15.82 -28.14 -25.76
C GLY A 662 16.60 -29.35 -25.21
N PRO A 663 16.91 -30.35 -26.05
CA PRO A 663 17.65 -31.53 -25.60
C PRO A 663 19.09 -31.25 -25.11
N SER A 664 19.82 -30.30 -25.71
CA SER A 664 21.15 -29.88 -25.19
C SER A 664 21.05 -29.14 -23.86
N TRP A 665 19.95 -28.43 -23.59
CA TRP A 665 19.68 -27.84 -22.28
C TRP A 665 19.43 -28.93 -21.23
N ILE A 666 18.65 -29.97 -21.58
CA ILE A 666 18.42 -31.13 -20.69
C ILE A 666 19.74 -31.81 -20.34
N HIS A 667 20.60 -32.03 -21.35
CA HIS A 667 21.95 -32.57 -21.16
C HIS A 667 22.79 -31.71 -20.22
N ALA A 668 22.80 -30.39 -20.44
CA ALA A 668 23.50 -29.43 -19.57
C ALA A 668 22.99 -29.50 -18.12
N ARG A 669 21.68 -29.50 -17.89
CA ARG A 669 21.10 -29.63 -16.56
C ARG A 669 21.54 -30.94 -15.89
N ASP A 670 21.47 -32.06 -16.61
CA ASP A 670 21.76 -33.37 -16.05
C ASP A 670 23.24 -33.50 -15.64
N LEU A 671 24.17 -32.87 -16.36
CA LEU A 671 25.56 -32.74 -15.92
C LEU A 671 25.69 -32.02 -14.58
N ALA A 672 24.93 -30.93 -14.35
CA ALA A 672 24.95 -30.25 -13.06
C ALA A 672 24.36 -31.11 -11.93
N LEU A 673 23.39 -31.97 -12.22
CA LEU A 673 22.77 -32.86 -11.23
C LEU A 673 23.68 -34.02 -10.77
N GLU A 674 24.83 -34.21 -11.41
CA GLU A 674 25.88 -35.14 -10.95
C GLU A 674 26.68 -34.58 -9.76
N HIS A 675 26.55 -33.28 -9.45
CA HIS A 675 27.26 -32.60 -8.37
C HIS A 675 26.49 -32.60 -7.04
N ASP A 676 27.19 -32.21 -5.97
CA ASP A 676 26.62 -32.09 -4.62
C ASP A 676 25.58 -30.97 -4.53
N ASP A 677 24.53 -31.21 -3.74
CA ASP A 677 23.36 -30.32 -3.64
C ASP A 677 23.69 -28.87 -3.22
N ALA A 678 24.80 -28.66 -2.50
CA ALA A 678 25.20 -27.34 -2.03
C ALA A 678 25.97 -26.51 -3.08
N GLU A 679 26.43 -27.13 -4.17
CA GLU A 679 27.23 -26.45 -5.18
C GLU A 679 26.40 -25.47 -6.03
N PRO A 680 26.88 -24.24 -6.24
CA PRO A 680 26.25 -23.29 -7.15
C PRO A 680 26.64 -23.56 -8.61
N PHE A 681 25.68 -23.48 -9.51
CA PHE A 681 25.86 -23.59 -10.95
C PHE A 681 25.29 -22.37 -11.66
N TYR A 682 25.99 -21.88 -12.68
CA TYR A 682 25.50 -20.89 -13.63
C TYR A 682 25.36 -21.50 -15.02
N PHE A 683 24.14 -21.47 -15.55
CA PHE A 683 23.84 -21.87 -16.92
C PHE A 683 23.82 -20.63 -17.80
N ILE A 684 24.49 -20.71 -18.94
CA ILE A 684 24.62 -19.56 -19.85
C ILE A 684 24.74 -19.98 -21.31
N GLU A 685 24.21 -19.12 -22.19
CA GLU A 685 24.27 -19.24 -23.65
C GLU A 685 25.38 -18.36 -24.26
N ASP A 686 25.73 -18.62 -25.52
CA ASP A 686 26.91 -18.06 -26.20
C ASP A 686 26.79 -16.60 -26.67
N ASP A 687 25.73 -15.91 -26.27
CA ASP A 687 25.41 -14.56 -26.72
C ASP A 687 25.11 -13.57 -25.61
N TYR A 688 25.69 -13.81 -24.45
CA TYR A 688 25.68 -12.87 -23.33
C TYR A 688 27.01 -12.16 -23.17
N LEU A 689 26.93 -10.86 -22.91
CA LEU A 689 28.01 -10.04 -22.37
C LEU A 689 27.75 -9.77 -20.88
N HIS A 690 28.82 -9.60 -20.11
CA HIS A 690 28.81 -9.41 -18.67
C HIS A 690 29.67 -8.20 -18.28
N LEU A 691 29.30 -7.58 -17.18
CA LEU A 691 30.12 -6.61 -16.49
C LEU A 691 31.13 -7.29 -15.56
N PRO A 692 32.25 -6.62 -15.21
CA PRO A 692 33.23 -7.14 -14.26
C PRO A 692 32.61 -7.57 -12.92
N GLY A 693 33.14 -8.66 -12.36
CA GLY A 693 32.70 -9.21 -11.06
C GLY A 693 31.42 -10.05 -11.11
N ALA A 694 30.96 -10.43 -12.29
CA ALA A 694 29.73 -11.20 -12.50
C ALA A 694 29.65 -12.49 -11.65
N GLY A 695 30.74 -13.24 -11.52
CA GLY A 695 30.77 -14.47 -10.72
C GLY A 695 30.51 -14.21 -9.24
N ALA A 696 31.15 -13.20 -8.66
CA ALA A 696 30.95 -12.80 -7.27
C ALA A 696 29.53 -12.29 -7.03
N THR A 697 28.99 -11.49 -7.96
CA THR A 697 27.61 -11.02 -7.91
C THR A 697 26.61 -12.18 -7.92
N LEU A 698 26.77 -13.18 -8.81
CA LEU A 698 25.88 -14.35 -8.84
C LEU A 698 25.88 -15.11 -7.51
N LEU A 699 27.06 -15.32 -6.92
CA LEU A 699 27.18 -15.97 -5.61
C LEU A 699 26.48 -15.18 -4.51
N GLU A 700 26.67 -13.85 -4.47
CA GLU A 700 25.97 -12.95 -3.55
C GLU A 700 24.44 -13.04 -3.74
N GLY A 701 23.96 -13.12 -4.98
CA GLY A 701 22.54 -13.29 -5.29
C GLY A 701 21.98 -14.62 -4.76
N LEU A 702 22.73 -15.71 -4.87
CA LEU A 702 22.34 -17.05 -4.35
C LEU A 702 22.32 -17.14 -2.82
N GLU A 703 22.83 -16.13 -2.12
CA GLU A 703 22.59 -15.95 -0.67
C GLU A 703 21.21 -15.36 -0.38
N ARG A 704 20.50 -14.86 -1.41
CA ARG A 704 19.23 -14.13 -1.27
C ARG A 704 18.05 -14.79 -1.98
N ALA A 705 18.29 -15.63 -2.99
CA ALA A 705 17.22 -16.30 -3.74
C ALA A 705 17.57 -17.72 -4.21
N ASP A 706 16.55 -18.46 -4.67
CA ASP A 706 16.71 -19.79 -5.28
C ASP A 706 17.40 -19.70 -6.63
N TYR A 707 16.92 -18.75 -7.44
CA TYR A 707 17.36 -18.52 -8.81
C TYR A 707 17.79 -17.08 -8.95
N VAL A 708 18.93 -16.85 -9.58
CA VAL A 708 19.41 -15.48 -9.85
C VAL A 708 19.91 -15.35 -11.27
N SER A 709 19.70 -14.19 -11.88
CA SER A 709 20.27 -13.86 -13.18
C SER A 709 20.83 -12.44 -13.14
N LEU A 710 21.88 -12.19 -13.93
CA LEU A 710 22.43 -10.85 -14.11
C LEU A 710 21.71 -10.09 -15.23
N TYR A 711 20.80 -10.75 -15.95
CA TYR A 711 20.09 -10.17 -17.06
C TYR A 711 18.72 -9.65 -16.64
N ASP A 712 18.49 -8.36 -16.91
CA ASP A 712 17.20 -7.70 -16.70
C ASP A 712 16.50 -7.54 -18.04
N HIS A 713 15.58 -8.45 -18.31
CA HIS A 713 14.92 -8.56 -19.60
C HIS A 713 13.96 -7.37 -19.85
N ALA A 714 13.91 -6.89 -21.09
CA ALA A 714 13.15 -5.69 -21.45
C ALA A 714 11.61 -5.88 -21.38
N ASP A 715 11.12 -7.11 -21.39
CA ASP A 715 9.69 -7.45 -21.26
C ASP A 715 9.08 -6.97 -19.93
N LYS A 716 9.92 -6.73 -18.91
CA LYS A 716 9.52 -6.20 -17.60
C LYS A 716 9.08 -4.75 -17.63
N TYR A 717 9.36 -4.06 -18.73
CA TYR A 717 9.12 -2.63 -18.91
C TYR A 717 8.19 -2.34 -20.09
N LYS A 718 7.60 -3.39 -20.70
CA LYS A 718 6.70 -3.28 -21.85
C LYS A 718 5.29 -3.71 -21.45
N ALA A 719 4.28 -3.10 -22.04
CA ALA A 719 2.90 -3.55 -21.88
C ALA A 719 2.72 -4.95 -22.50
N PRO A 720 1.84 -5.82 -21.94
CA PRO A 720 1.57 -7.15 -22.49
C PRO A 720 1.24 -7.18 -23.99
N ALA A 721 0.50 -6.17 -24.47
CA ALA A 721 0.15 -6.03 -25.88
C ALA A 721 1.34 -5.76 -26.82
N LEU A 722 2.51 -5.38 -26.28
CA LEU A 722 3.74 -5.06 -27.02
C LEU A 722 4.83 -6.11 -26.77
N ALA A 723 4.45 -7.39 -26.67
CA ALA A 723 5.33 -8.49 -26.26
C ALA A 723 5.97 -8.28 -24.86
N GLY A 724 5.31 -7.51 -24.01
CA GLY A 724 5.66 -7.39 -22.60
C GLY A 724 5.22 -8.62 -21.81
N ASN A 725 5.80 -8.77 -20.63
CA ASN A 725 5.45 -9.82 -19.71
C ASN A 725 3.94 -9.74 -19.39
N PRO A 726 3.13 -10.79 -19.64
CA PRO A 726 1.68 -10.75 -19.49
C PRO A 726 1.19 -10.49 -18.06
N VAL A 727 2.08 -10.57 -17.07
CA VAL A 727 1.77 -10.26 -15.66
C VAL A 727 2.20 -8.85 -15.25
N VAL A 728 2.81 -8.07 -16.15
CA VAL A 728 3.11 -6.66 -15.96
C VAL A 728 1.84 -5.82 -16.19
N SER A 729 1.56 -4.92 -15.25
CA SER A 729 0.49 -3.94 -15.35
C SER A 729 1.03 -2.54 -15.07
N HIS A 730 0.37 -1.49 -15.55
CA HIS A 730 0.72 -0.10 -15.23
C HIS A 730 2.14 0.36 -15.65
N GLY A 731 2.69 -0.19 -16.72
CA GLY A 731 3.96 0.27 -17.32
C GLY A 731 5.24 -0.38 -16.79
N GLY A 732 5.16 -1.30 -15.82
CA GLY A 732 6.33 -2.05 -15.34
C GLY A 732 6.00 -3.11 -14.30
N GLU A 733 6.92 -4.05 -14.07
CA GLU A 733 6.77 -5.09 -13.04
C GLU A 733 6.75 -4.48 -11.62
N VAL A 734 5.63 -4.65 -10.91
CA VAL A 734 5.56 -4.29 -9.49
C VAL A 734 6.46 -5.26 -8.72
N THR A 735 7.50 -4.71 -8.11
CA THR A 735 8.61 -5.49 -7.58
C THR A 735 9.18 -4.87 -6.31
N ARG A 736 10.07 -5.61 -5.66
CA ARG A 736 10.91 -5.17 -4.55
C ARG A 736 12.36 -5.20 -4.96
N LEU A 737 13.11 -4.23 -4.46
CA LEU A 737 14.55 -4.13 -4.65
C LEU A 737 15.26 -4.47 -3.33
N ILE A 738 16.33 -5.26 -3.44
CA ILE A 738 17.29 -5.48 -2.37
C ILE A 738 18.58 -4.80 -2.81
N LEU A 739 19.10 -3.90 -1.98
CA LEU A 739 20.45 -3.38 -2.17
C LEU A 739 21.46 -4.33 -1.51
N THR A 740 22.46 -4.75 -2.28
CA THR A 740 23.61 -5.50 -1.80
C THR A 740 24.90 -4.75 -2.13
N ALA A 741 26.06 -5.32 -1.80
CA ALA A 741 27.33 -4.66 -2.07
C ALA A 741 27.62 -4.58 -3.57
N SER A 742 27.13 -5.55 -4.35
CA SER A 742 27.45 -5.62 -5.79
C SER A 742 26.39 -5.05 -6.73
N SER A 743 25.11 -4.97 -6.31
CA SER A 743 24.02 -4.50 -7.17
C SER A 743 22.75 -4.13 -6.40
N HIS A 744 21.81 -3.47 -7.07
CA HIS A 744 20.40 -3.62 -6.72
C HIS A 744 19.87 -4.90 -7.36
N TRP A 745 19.16 -5.70 -6.58
CA TRP A 745 18.52 -6.94 -6.99
C TRP A 745 17.01 -6.77 -6.96
N LYS A 746 16.36 -7.05 -8.09
CA LYS A 746 14.93 -7.00 -8.27
C LYS A 746 14.33 -8.39 -8.19
N PHE A 747 13.28 -8.56 -7.41
CA PHE A 747 12.46 -9.78 -7.50
C PHE A 747 11.68 -9.80 -8.82
N THR A 748 11.76 -10.88 -9.57
CA THR A 748 11.12 -10.96 -10.88
C THR A 748 10.22 -12.19 -10.98
N THR A 749 9.19 -12.11 -11.82
CA THR A 749 8.27 -13.21 -12.11
C THR A 749 8.86 -14.22 -13.09
N SER A 750 9.94 -13.86 -13.79
CA SER A 750 10.60 -14.71 -14.77
C SER A 750 11.97 -14.17 -15.16
N THR A 751 12.80 -15.06 -15.68
CA THR A 751 14.07 -14.74 -16.37
C THR A 751 14.25 -15.72 -17.53
N THR A 752 15.36 -15.63 -18.26
CA THR A 752 15.68 -16.51 -19.38
C THR A 752 16.31 -17.83 -18.89
N MET A 753 16.61 -18.76 -19.79
CA MET A 753 17.41 -19.97 -19.46
C MET A 753 18.89 -19.68 -19.14
N THR A 754 19.22 -18.42 -18.80
CA THR A 754 20.50 -17.97 -18.28
C THR A 754 20.33 -17.52 -16.83
N PHE A 755 20.63 -18.42 -15.89
CA PHE A 755 20.45 -18.22 -14.46
C PHE A 755 21.42 -19.08 -13.65
N ALA A 756 21.69 -18.66 -12.43
CA ALA A 756 22.40 -19.44 -11.43
C ALA A 756 21.44 -20.01 -10.39
N VAL A 757 21.79 -21.19 -9.86
CA VAL A 757 21.00 -21.99 -8.92
C VAL A 757 21.91 -22.93 -8.14
N ARG A 758 21.49 -23.43 -6.98
CA ARG A 758 22.15 -24.54 -6.29
C ARG A 758 21.64 -25.88 -6.81
N VAL A 759 22.51 -26.89 -6.89
CA VAL A 759 22.15 -28.21 -7.44
C VAL A 759 20.98 -28.83 -6.70
N GLY A 760 20.91 -28.72 -5.37
CA GLY A 760 19.81 -29.30 -4.58
C GLY A 760 18.45 -28.67 -4.92
N THR A 761 18.41 -27.36 -5.12
CA THR A 761 17.22 -26.64 -5.61
C THR A 761 16.84 -27.11 -7.01
N LEU A 762 17.82 -27.17 -7.93
CA LEU A 762 17.60 -27.63 -9.29
C LEU A 762 17.09 -29.08 -9.36
N ARG A 763 17.61 -29.96 -8.49
CA ARG A 763 17.21 -31.37 -8.38
C ARG A 763 15.75 -31.50 -7.97
N GLN A 764 15.31 -30.71 -6.98
CA GLN A 764 13.91 -30.66 -6.54
C GLN A 764 12.99 -30.17 -7.67
N ASP A 765 13.46 -29.21 -8.46
CA ASP A 765 12.66 -28.57 -9.50
C ASP A 765 12.76 -29.27 -10.87
N LYS A 766 13.59 -30.31 -11.00
CA LYS A 766 13.80 -31.09 -12.23
C LYS A 766 12.50 -31.51 -12.95
N PRO A 767 11.46 -32.06 -12.27
CA PRO A 767 10.23 -32.48 -12.96
C PRO A 767 9.50 -31.32 -13.66
N LEU A 768 9.66 -30.09 -13.13
CA LEU A 768 9.08 -28.91 -13.77
C LEU A 768 9.84 -28.54 -15.03
N PHE A 769 11.17 -28.52 -14.95
CA PHE A 769 12.01 -28.26 -16.10
C PHE A 769 11.80 -29.31 -17.20
N ASP A 770 11.73 -30.60 -16.86
CA ASP A 770 11.42 -31.67 -17.83
C ASP A 770 10.16 -31.35 -18.64
N ARG A 771 9.09 -30.90 -17.96
CA ARG A 771 7.80 -30.59 -18.60
C ARG A 771 7.90 -29.47 -19.63
N PHE A 772 8.65 -28.42 -19.36
CA PHE A 772 8.65 -27.18 -20.16
C PHE A 772 9.89 -27.05 -21.08
N THR A 773 10.84 -27.99 -21.01
CA THR A 773 12.05 -27.97 -21.84
C THR A 773 12.16 -29.16 -22.82
N SER A 774 11.18 -30.07 -22.80
CA SER A 774 11.13 -31.23 -23.71
C SER A 774 10.79 -30.88 -25.17
N SER A 775 10.31 -29.66 -25.45
CA SER A 775 10.08 -29.15 -26.80
C SER A 775 11.37 -28.71 -27.49
N ARG A 776 11.30 -28.44 -28.80
CA ARG A 776 12.46 -27.93 -29.59
C ARG A 776 13.13 -26.71 -28.94
N HIS A 777 12.32 -25.82 -28.38
CA HIS A 777 12.76 -24.64 -27.62
C HIS A 777 12.24 -24.75 -26.18
N PRO A 778 13.09 -24.46 -25.17
CA PRO A 778 12.63 -24.27 -23.79
C PRO A 778 11.57 -23.16 -23.68
N ASP A 779 10.52 -23.41 -22.91
CA ASP A 779 9.54 -22.39 -22.49
C ASP A 779 9.95 -21.83 -21.12
N ASP A 780 10.92 -20.92 -21.14
CA ASP A 780 11.51 -20.29 -19.96
C ASP A 780 10.47 -19.52 -19.13
N PHE A 781 9.62 -18.75 -19.80
CA PHE A 781 8.55 -18.00 -19.15
C PHE A 781 7.64 -18.92 -18.33
N ALA A 782 7.16 -20.03 -18.91
CA ALA A 782 6.28 -20.96 -18.21
C ALA A 782 6.99 -21.65 -17.04
N VAL A 783 8.28 -22.00 -17.17
CA VAL A 783 9.06 -22.58 -16.06
C VAL A 783 9.05 -21.65 -14.85
N PHE A 784 9.50 -20.41 -15.02
CA PHE A 784 9.70 -19.51 -13.88
C PHE A 784 8.41 -19.08 -13.21
N ILE A 785 7.33 -18.86 -13.98
CA ILE A 785 6.01 -18.61 -13.41
C ILE A 785 5.57 -19.78 -12.51
N ASN A 786 5.82 -21.02 -12.93
CA ASN A 786 5.49 -22.19 -12.12
C ASN A 786 6.44 -22.39 -10.92
N LEU A 787 7.71 -21.99 -11.00
CA LEU A 787 8.64 -22.02 -9.87
C LEU A 787 8.17 -21.06 -8.77
N ILE A 788 7.78 -19.84 -9.12
CA ILE A 788 7.35 -18.82 -8.16
C ILE A 788 6.05 -19.23 -7.46
N THR A 789 5.12 -19.83 -8.20
CA THR A 789 3.90 -20.40 -7.61
C THR A 789 4.13 -21.67 -6.79
N ARG A 790 5.37 -22.13 -6.68
CA ARG A 790 5.80 -23.14 -5.71
C ARG A 790 6.63 -22.53 -4.57
N GLY A 791 6.64 -21.20 -4.46
CA GLY A 791 7.38 -20.47 -3.44
C GLY A 791 8.85 -20.21 -3.80
N ARG A 792 9.32 -20.55 -5.00
CA ARG A 792 10.71 -20.21 -5.37
C ARG A 792 10.88 -18.70 -5.54
N THR A 793 12.05 -18.22 -5.15
CA THR A 793 12.46 -16.82 -5.28
C THR A 793 13.38 -16.65 -6.49
N VAL A 794 13.13 -15.62 -7.29
CA VAL A 794 13.92 -15.29 -8.49
C VAL A 794 14.37 -13.84 -8.42
N LEU A 795 15.68 -13.59 -8.59
CA LEU A 795 16.24 -12.23 -8.63
C LEU A 795 16.92 -11.92 -9.96
N THR A 796 16.79 -10.69 -10.43
CA THR A 796 17.62 -10.10 -11.50
C THR A 796 18.29 -8.82 -11.03
N THR A 797 19.46 -8.46 -11.56
CA THR A 797 20.12 -7.18 -11.22
C THR A 797 19.47 -6.01 -11.95
N VAL A 798 19.34 -4.83 -11.31
CA VAL A 798 18.88 -3.60 -11.97
C VAL A 798 19.86 -2.44 -11.68
N PRO A 799 20.46 -1.78 -12.71
CA PRO A 799 20.42 -2.19 -14.11
C PRO A 799 21.02 -3.58 -14.33
N GLY A 800 20.68 -4.21 -15.45
CA GLY A 800 21.23 -5.52 -15.83
C GLY A 800 22.76 -5.49 -15.89
N ARG A 801 23.40 -6.46 -15.22
CA ARG A 801 24.87 -6.65 -15.23
C ARG A 801 25.34 -7.66 -16.26
N SER A 802 24.41 -8.25 -17.00
CA SER A 802 24.65 -8.95 -18.25
C SER A 802 23.58 -8.58 -19.27
N THR A 803 23.85 -8.77 -20.55
CA THR A 803 22.87 -8.55 -21.62
C THR A 803 22.94 -9.61 -22.69
N HIS A 804 21.80 -9.89 -23.31
CA HIS A 804 21.79 -10.56 -24.61
C HIS A 804 22.38 -9.61 -25.65
N GLY A 805 23.27 -10.09 -26.51
CA GLY A 805 23.96 -9.28 -27.52
C GLY A 805 23.06 -8.76 -28.65
N GLU A 806 21.74 -8.89 -28.57
CA GLU A 806 20.80 -8.42 -29.59
C GLU A 806 20.37 -6.99 -29.27
N PRO A 807 20.48 -6.01 -30.20
CA PRO A 807 20.19 -4.60 -29.93
C PRO A 807 18.82 -4.33 -29.28
N ALA A 808 17.80 -5.10 -29.65
CA ALA A 808 16.44 -4.96 -29.13
C ALA A 808 16.27 -5.50 -27.69
N LEU A 809 17.26 -6.24 -27.20
CA LEU A 809 17.28 -6.95 -25.91
C LEU A 809 18.41 -6.44 -25.00
N LEU A 810 18.97 -5.27 -25.31
CA LEU A 810 20.02 -4.68 -24.47
C LEU A 810 19.45 -4.24 -23.12
N SER A 811 20.10 -4.67 -22.03
CA SER A 811 19.82 -4.09 -20.72
C SER A 811 20.17 -2.60 -20.73
N PRO A 812 19.29 -1.71 -20.24
CA PRO A 812 19.49 -0.27 -20.33
C PRO A 812 20.60 0.23 -19.38
N LEU A 813 21.03 1.49 -19.56
CA LEU A 813 21.98 2.23 -18.69
C LEU A 813 23.45 1.77 -18.76
N VAL A 814 23.79 0.86 -19.67
CA VAL A 814 25.17 0.40 -19.91
C VAL A 814 25.48 0.53 -21.40
N ASP A 815 26.66 1.05 -21.73
CA ASP A 815 27.18 1.05 -23.11
C ASP A 815 27.76 -0.32 -23.45
N TRP A 816 26.89 -1.22 -23.90
CA TRP A 816 27.28 -2.58 -24.24
C TRP A 816 28.15 -2.67 -25.50
N ALA A 817 28.08 -1.68 -26.39
CA ALA A 817 28.96 -1.63 -27.56
C ALA A 817 30.41 -1.39 -27.11
N ALA A 818 30.62 -0.50 -26.13
CA ALA A 818 31.93 -0.29 -25.51
C ALA A 818 32.43 -1.55 -24.77
N VAL A 819 31.56 -2.26 -24.05
CA VAL A 819 31.91 -3.53 -23.38
C VAL A 819 32.35 -4.59 -24.40
N ALA A 820 31.60 -4.74 -25.50
CA ALA A 820 31.94 -5.65 -26.59
C ALA A 820 33.28 -5.28 -27.26
N ALA A 821 33.48 -3.99 -27.55
CA ALA A 821 34.71 -3.50 -28.16
C ALA A 821 35.94 -3.72 -27.26
N ALA A 822 35.81 -3.50 -25.96
CA ALA A 822 36.88 -3.75 -24.99
C ALA A 822 37.27 -5.24 -24.94
N ALA A 823 36.28 -6.13 -24.93
CA ALA A 823 36.52 -7.58 -24.97
C ALA A 823 37.20 -8.02 -26.27
N ALA A 824 36.82 -7.43 -27.41
CA ALA A 824 37.45 -7.71 -28.71
C ALA A 824 38.89 -7.18 -28.80
N ALA A 825 39.17 -6.00 -28.22
CA ALA A 825 40.46 -5.31 -28.32
C ALA A 825 41.59 -5.91 -27.47
N ALA A 826 41.29 -6.74 -26.48
CA ALA A 826 42.27 -7.38 -25.59
C ALA A 826 43.25 -8.39 -26.28
N VAL A 827 43.42 -8.31 -27.60
CA VAL A 827 44.20 -9.23 -28.45
C VAL A 827 45.62 -8.73 -28.75
N ALA A 828 45.95 -7.46 -28.52
CA ALA A 828 47.18 -6.88 -29.05
C ALA A 828 48.23 -6.56 -27.97
N ASP A 829 48.82 -7.57 -27.31
CA ASP A 829 50.18 -7.40 -26.72
C ASP A 829 50.97 -8.68 -26.36
N VAL A 830 50.77 -9.80 -27.08
CA VAL A 830 51.62 -10.99 -26.88
C VAL A 830 52.00 -11.56 -28.24
N GLY A 831 52.93 -10.90 -28.93
CA GLY A 831 53.37 -11.38 -30.24
C GLY A 831 54.36 -10.52 -31.03
N GLU A 832 55.24 -9.74 -30.39
CA GLU A 832 56.38 -9.16 -31.13
C GLU A 832 57.64 -8.97 -30.26
N THR A 833 57.89 -9.88 -29.31
CA THR A 833 59.15 -9.89 -28.54
C THR A 833 59.68 -11.29 -28.28
N VAL A 834 59.80 -12.11 -29.33
CA VAL A 834 60.86 -13.13 -29.43
C VAL A 834 61.27 -13.24 -30.90
N ARG A 835 62.43 -12.67 -31.23
CA ARG A 835 63.26 -13.11 -32.36
C ARG A 835 64.16 -14.24 -31.88
#